data_AF-A0AA86T0U9-F1
#
_entry.id   AF-A0AA86T0U9-F1
#
_cell.length_a   1.000
_cell.length_b   1.000
_cell.length_c   1.000
_cell.angle_alpha   90.00
_cell.angle_beta   90.00
_cell.angle_gamma   90.00
#
_symmetry.space_group_name_H-M   'P 1'
#
loop_
_entity.id
_entity.type
_entity.pdbx_description
1 polymer ?
#
loop_
_entity_poly.entity_id
_entity_poly.type
_entity_poly.pdbx_seq_one_letter_code
_entity_poly.pdbx_strand_id
1 'polypeptide(L)'
;MSLSRTIKLHLAPYSSSSSSSHLTLNYNHHHAKNVTTFETCPKNTKIRPKSIYTTNPLIIPSCRVRPRVHSGAMIKSSLIEPDGGALADLVVPEGSRGAKIIEFETLPKVLLTRIDLEWVHVVGEGWASPLRGFMREDEYLQSLHFNSLRVKDGSVVNMSLPIVLAIDDETKARIGSSCHVSLLGPDGDSVAILRSVEIYKHNKEERIGRTWGTTAPGLPYVEEVITPAGNWLIGGDLEVLKPIKYNDGLDNYRLSPKQLRDEFDKREADAVFAFQLRNPVHNGHALLMNDTRKRLLEMGYKNPILLLHPLGGFTKADDVPLDVRMEQHSKVLEDGVLDPETTIVAIFPSPMHYAGPTEVQWHAKARINAGANFYIVGRDPAGMGHPTEKRDLYDPDHGKKVLSMAPGLEKLNILPFRVAAYDTKDNKMAFFDPTRAKDFLFISGTKMRAFAKSGENPPEGFMCPSGWKVLVKYYESLQAEEPSQQPKVVHEEKEEESNPKKKLITVGHKNAALQLGRGSKWGDTMSTQSVEHDASVDLEGVVLPSSGNAMGDPGDVYGKMLTSLDFGVACFCEKVSNLSIFVMYVETMECEFEALALEKEDHIGCVEKGVEFDLLSVVLDSEMRELEGVLNTLQGWVGEAREWVCPDSRLEEAFVAMEDKLVDYEQQLKESEVELNNIKMKSADFQRSLASFKKTENGEIIGEDDKSFNAKEEIKLQTVEQQKHILRVLDKSLARELDLEKDLHDSREIGETLKLKMFFTEQKLVEMEEEAIDVWERWLEAENASEVLLGISKGLLGRLHISQFSLKGLSHCESELRANLKDAEDKLALSNAEVFSLSGKASLLEKQLKESEVQQMNAKASADEYQKQYNGICSEARDMRSIIVEMREAVSNAESRANSAERNCKLLTETNSKLDEELALLRGTSMRADFLERKLKESAKASQEKQSKLYATIRDMETVIKDLKSKVLKAESRADSAEDNCIILSESNAELNEELSFLRSRLESVEGSLHREEEAKTETAKDIGKQAKVFKKLVTQLAVERERLKQQFSFTSVTGGVTGLQKQVMQPIMKSNPQIQ
;
A
#
# COMPACT_ATOMS: atom_id res chain seq x y z
N MET A 1 20.84 -51.35 -33.68
CA MET A 1 20.51 -52.78 -33.94
C MET A 1 19.00 -52.95 -33.99
N SER A 2 18.50 -54.07 -34.50
CA SER A 2 17.07 -54.34 -34.69
C SER A 2 16.36 -54.73 -33.39
N LEU A 3 15.14 -54.24 -33.16
CA LEU A 3 13.97 -55.11 -33.05
C LEU A 3 12.65 -54.32 -33.20
N SER A 4 11.72 -54.88 -33.96
CA SER A 4 10.37 -54.34 -34.19
C SER A 4 9.32 -55.33 -33.66
N ARG A 5 8.16 -54.84 -33.22
CA ARG A 5 6.94 -55.66 -33.14
C ARG A 5 5.66 -54.83 -33.33
N THR A 6 5.00 -55.07 -34.45
CA THR A 6 3.67 -54.56 -34.81
C THR A 6 2.60 -55.59 -34.49
N ILE A 7 1.40 -55.16 -34.05
CA ILE A 7 0.08 -55.78 -34.25
C ILE A 7 -0.95 -54.71 -33.83
N LYS A 8 -1.70 -54.10 -34.76
CA LYS A 8 -2.98 -54.55 -35.36
C LYS A 8 -4.12 -54.67 -34.33
N LEU A 9 -5.39 -54.31 -34.58
CA LEU A 9 -6.15 -53.49 -35.55
C LEU A 9 -7.61 -54.01 -35.42
N HIS A 10 -8.62 -53.14 -35.30
CA HIS A 10 -10.03 -53.26 -35.76
C HIS A 10 -10.69 -51.89 -35.44
N LEU A 11 -11.26 -51.09 -36.36
CA LEU A 11 -12.48 -51.30 -37.18
C LEU A 11 -13.74 -51.37 -36.29
N ALA A 12 -14.57 -50.30 -36.07
CA ALA A 12 -15.37 -49.44 -36.98
C ALA A 12 -16.67 -50.10 -37.51
N PRO A 13 -17.69 -49.41 -38.09
CA PRO A 13 -18.03 -47.97 -38.17
C PRO A 13 -19.56 -47.63 -37.92
N TYR A 14 -20.00 -46.40 -38.24
CA TYR A 14 -21.42 -45.95 -38.53
C TYR A 14 -22.46 -45.91 -37.37
N SER A 15 -23.57 -45.14 -37.40
CA SER A 15 -24.11 -44.10 -38.32
C SER A 15 -25.15 -43.17 -37.63
N SER A 16 -25.41 -41.99 -38.23
CA SER A 16 -26.64 -41.11 -38.23
C SER A 16 -27.88 -41.46 -37.36
N SER A 17 -28.69 -40.51 -36.85
CA SER A 17 -29.32 -39.41 -37.62
C SER A 17 -30.06 -38.29 -36.83
N SER A 18 -30.14 -37.10 -37.45
CA SER A 18 -31.30 -36.18 -37.54
C SER A 18 -32.08 -35.60 -36.31
N SER A 19 -32.02 -34.26 -36.21
CA SER A 19 -33.16 -33.29 -36.23
C SER A 19 -33.98 -32.88 -34.97
N SER A 20 -34.48 -31.63 -35.09
CA SER A 20 -35.69 -31.01 -34.48
C SER A 20 -35.80 -30.60 -32.99
N SER A 21 -35.44 -29.33 -32.71
CA SER A 21 -36.34 -28.14 -32.63
C SER A 21 -37.63 -28.11 -31.77
N HIS A 22 -37.96 -26.91 -31.26
CA HIS A 22 -39.32 -26.31 -31.12
C HIS A 22 -40.00 -25.94 -29.76
N LEU A 23 -39.43 -24.91 -29.11
CA LEU A 23 -39.92 -23.52 -28.88
C LEU A 23 -41.15 -23.20 -27.83
N THR A 24 -41.16 -22.16 -26.89
CA THR A 24 -42.27 -21.49 -26.02
C THR A 24 -42.33 -21.30 -24.41
N LEU A 25 -42.22 -20.05 -23.83
CA LEU A 25 -43.13 -19.04 -23.09
C LEU A 25 -44.22 -19.42 -22.01
N ASN A 26 -44.37 -18.53 -21.00
CA ASN A 26 -45.57 -17.85 -20.37
C ASN A 26 -46.73 -18.64 -19.66
N TYR A 27 -47.64 -18.05 -18.82
CA TYR A 27 -47.95 -16.63 -18.47
C TYR A 27 -48.58 -16.41 -17.04
N ASN A 28 -48.30 -15.25 -16.44
CA ASN A 28 -49.06 -14.35 -15.51
C ASN A 28 -50.23 -14.78 -14.57
N HIS A 29 -50.20 -14.15 -13.36
CA HIS A 29 -51.26 -13.55 -12.50
C HIS A 29 -52.66 -14.19 -12.25
N HIS A 30 -53.12 -14.15 -10.97
CA HIS A 30 -54.03 -13.08 -10.47
C HIS A 30 -54.18 -12.98 -8.93
N HIS A 31 -54.87 -11.93 -8.47
CA HIS A 31 -55.03 -11.46 -7.06
C HIS A 31 -56.10 -12.15 -6.20
N ALA A 32 -55.97 -12.00 -4.86
CA ALA A 32 -57.09 -11.82 -3.91
C ALA A 32 -56.73 -10.77 -2.84
N LYS A 33 -57.71 -10.28 -2.05
CA LYS A 33 -57.58 -9.19 -1.03
C LYS A 33 -58.20 -9.60 0.32
N ASN A 34 -57.90 -8.81 1.38
CA ASN A 34 -58.71 -8.47 2.60
C ASN A 34 -58.00 -8.72 3.95
N VAL A 35 -58.34 -8.06 5.08
CA VAL A 35 -58.62 -6.63 5.39
C VAL A 35 -58.75 -6.45 6.93
N THR A 36 -58.22 -5.34 7.50
CA THR A 36 -58.36 -4.88 8.93
C THR A 36 -57.84 -5.84 10.04
N THR A 37 -57.63 -5.45 11.32
CA THR A 37 -58.02 -4.25 12.11
C THR A 37 -56.87 -3.71 12.99
N PHE A 38 -57.05 -2.55 13.63
CA PHE A 38 -56.14 -1.96 14.64
C PHE A 38 -56.46 -2.43 16.06
N GLU A 39 -55.47 -2.38 16.96
CA GLU A 39 -55.67 -2.19 18.41
C GLU A 39 -54.52 -1.36 19.04
N THR A 40 -54.67 -0.92 20.29
CA THR A 40 -53.99 0.30 20.81
C THR A 40 -52.86 0.11 21.84
N CYS A 41 -51.95 1.08 21.85
CA CYS A 41 -50.79 1.21 22.74
C CYS A 41 -51.13 1.60 24.19
N PRO A 42 -50.27 1.26 25.17
CA PRO A 42 -49.98 2.16 26.29
C PRO A 42 -48.51 2.64 26.29
N LYS A 43 -48.33 3.92 26.62
CA LYS A 43 -47.02 4.60 26.68
C LYS A 43 -46.22 4.16 27.90
N ASN A 44 -44.89 4.16 27.81
CA ASN A 44 -44.03 4.29 28.98
C ASN A 44 -42.83 5.22 28.67
N THR A 45 -42.50 6.11 29.60
CA THR A 45 -41.59 7.24 29.37
C THR A 45 -40.19 6.98 29.93
N LYS A 46 -39.17 7.03 29.07
CA LYS A 46 -37.79 7.28 29.48
C LYS A 46 -37.20 8.45 28.69
N ILE A 47 -36.39 9.24 29.37
CA ILE A 47 -35.81 10.49 28.88
C ILE A 47 -34.74 10.17 27.82
N ARG A 48 -34.78 10.86 26.67
CA ARG A 48 -33.69 10.86 25.69
C ARG A 48 -32.77 12.07 25.93
N PRO A 49 -31.44 11.93 25.80
CA PRO A 49 -30.57 13.08 25.56
C PRO A 49 -31.00 13.83 24.29
N LYS A 50 -30.77 15.15 24.25
CA LYS A 50 -30.93 15.92 23.01
C LYS A 50 -29.71 15.70 22.13
N SER A 51 -29.91 15.41 20.84
CA SER A 51 -28.83 15.57 19.85
C SER A 51 -28.44 17.04 19.78
N ILE A 52 -27.15 17.32 19.74
CA ILE A 52 -26.60 18.68 19.59
C ILE A 52 -26.38 19.02 18.11
N TYR A 53 -26.26 18.02 17.24
CA TYR A 53 -26.05 18.19 15.81
C TYR A 53 -27.38 18.35 15.07
N THR A 54 -27.66 19.57 14.60
CA THR A 54 -28.78 19.89 13.72
C THR A 54 -28.46 19.58 12.25
N THR A 55 -29.35 18.81 11.62
CA THR A 55 -29.62 18.78 10.16
C THR A 55 -28.41 18.79 9.21
N ASN A 56 -28.02 17.61 8.76
CA ASN A 56 -27.45 17.43 7.42
C ASN A 56 -28.42 18.06 6.38
N PRO A 57 -27.94 18.89 5.41
CA PRO A 57 -28.78 19.46 4.34
C PRO A 57 -29.57 18.42 3.53
N LEU A 58 -29.06 17.18 3.44
CA LEU A 58 -29.58 16.10 2.59
C LEU A 58 -30.89 15.45 3.07
N ILE A 59 -31.69 16.09 3.94
CA ILE A 59 -33.02 15.59 4.35
C ILE A 59 -34.08 16.69 4.24
N ILE A 60 -34.55 16.92 3.00
CA ILE A 60 -35.79 17.67 2.74
C ILE A 60 -36.99 16.81 3.21
N PRO A 61 -37.96 17.35 3.99
CA PRO A 61 -39.16 16.61 4.35
C PRO A 61 -40.00 16.27 3.10
N SER A 62 -40.37 15.00 2.94
CA SER A 62 -41.15 14.53 1.78
C SER A 62 -42.50 15.25 1.65
N CYS A 63 -42.56 16.25 0.76
CA CYS A 63 -43.80 16.82 0.30
C CYS A 63 -44.50 15.83 -0.65
N ARG A 64 -45.77 15.51 -0.40
CA ARG A 64 -46.50 14.44 -1.10
C ARG A 64 -46.91 14.84 -2.53
N VAL A 65 -45.97 14.83 -3.47
CA VAL A 65 -46.29 14.75 -4.91
C VAL A 65 -46.44 13.27 -5.29
N ARG A 66 -47.48 12.95 -6.05
CA ARG A 66 -47.71 11.57 -6.53
C ARG A 66 -46.73 11.26 -7.67
N PRO A 67 -46.05 10.10 -7.69
CA PRO A 67 -45.19 9.74 -8.82
C PRO A 67 -46.03 9.53 -10.08
N ARG A 68 -45.81 10.36 -11.11
CA ARG A 68 -46.09 9.96 -12.49
C ARG A 68 -45.00 8.96 -12.88
N VAL A 69 -45.40 7.75 -13.25
CA VAL A 69 -44.47 6.79 -13.83
C VAL A 69 -44.07 7.28 -15.22
N HIS A 70 -42.80 7.62 -15.40
CA HIS A 70 -42.16 7.78 -16.70
C HIS A 70 -41.01 6.77 -16.75
N SER A 71 -41.07 5.84 -17.71
CA SER A 71 -40.06 4.81 -17.90
C SER A 71 -38.89 5.35 -18.72
N GLY A 72 -38.18 6.33 -18.17
CA GLY A 72 -36.84 6.67 -18.64
C GLY A 72 -35.88 5.54 -18.31
N ALA A 73 -34.97 5.21 -19.23
CA ALA A 73 -33.82 4.37 -18.88
C ALA A 73 -32.88 5.20 -17.98
N MET A 74 -32.40 4.63 -16.88
CA MET A 74 -31.31 5.26 -16.14
C MET A 74 -30.09 5.34 -17.06
N ILE A 75 -29.63 6.56 -17.32
CA ILE A 75 -28.28 6.78 -17.83
C ILE A 75 -27.35 6.29 -16.73
N LYS A 76 -26.52 5.30 -17.03
CA LYS A 76 -25.47 4.88 -16.08
C LYS A 76 -24.36 5.91 -16.12
N SER A 77 -23.93 6.35 -14.94
CA SER A 77 -22.73 7.17 -14.78
C SER A 77 -21.48 6.46 -15.32
N SER A 78 -20.48 7.24 -15.73
CA SER A 78 -19.20 6.75 -16.28
C SER A 78 -18.23 6.23 -15.20
N LEU A 79 -18.74 5.68 -14.10
CA LEU A 79 -17.94 5.23 -12.95
C LEU A 79 -16.99 4.09 -13.32
N ILE A 80 -15.80 4.11 -12.73
CA ILE A 80 -14.83 3.01 -12.82
C ILE A 80 -15.42 1.71 -12.25
N GLU A 81 -15.14 0.56 -12.87
CA GLU A 81 -15.54 -0.75 -12.32
C GLU A 81 -14.79 -1.05 -10.99
N PRO A 82 -15.41 -1.76 -10.03
CA PRO A 82 -14.69 -2.28 -8.87
C PRO A 82 -13.62 -3.31 -9.24
N ASP A 83 -12.63 -3.50 -8.38
CA ASP A 83 -11.61 -4.54 -8.53
C ASP A 83 -12.24 -5.94 -8.51
N GLY A 84 -11.95 -6.75 -9.54
CA GLY A 84 -12.63 -8.03 -9.78
C GLY A 84 -14.00 -7.90 -10.46
N GLY A 85 -14.39 -6.71 -10.93
CA GLY A 85 -15.59 -6.45 -11.72
C GLY A 85 -16.89 -6.26 -10.92
N ALA A 86 -16.89 -6.55 -9.61
CA ALA A 86 -18.04 -6.34 -8.74
C ALA A 86 -17.60 -6.13 -7.28
N LEU A 87 -18.39 -5.37 -6.52
CA LEU A 87 -18.16 -5.20 -5.08
C LEU A 87 -18.46 -6.49 -4.30
N ALA A 88 -17.52 -6.88 -3.45
CA ALA A 88 -17.68 -7.94 -2.46
C ALA A 88 -18.46 -7.43 -1.24
N ASP A 89 -19.78 -7.28 -1.37
CA ASP A 89 -20.70 -7.04 -0.25
C ASP A 89 -20.83 -8.33 0.58
N LEU A 90 -20.29 -8.32 1.81
CA LEU A 90 -20.23 -9.48 2.71
C LEU A 90 -21.24 -9.38 3.87
N VAL A 91 -22.15 -8.40 3.83
CA VAL A 91 -23.19 -8.24 4.85
C VAL A 91 -24.32 -9.24 4.60
N VAL A 92 -24.64 -10.04 5.61
CA VAL A 92 -25.68 -11.07 5.54
C VAL A 92 -27.04 -10.42 5.21
N PRO A 93 -27.73 -10.85 4.13
CA PRO A 93 -29.07 -10.35 3.78
C PRO A 93 -30.08 -10.59 4.89
N GLU A 94 -31.01 -9.64 5.08
CA GLU A 94 -31.82 -9.54 6.30
C GLU A 94 -32.56 -10.84 6.67
N GLY A 95 -33.18 -11.49 5.67
CA GLY A 95 -33.93 -12.75 5.84
C GLY A 95 -33.07 -13.95 6.26
N SER A 96 -31.74 -13.89 6.12
CA SER A 96 -30.81 -14.96 6.54
C SER A 96 -30.21 -14.74 7.93
N ARG A 97 -30.27 -13.50 8.48
CA ARG A 97 -29.60 -13.14 9.73
C ARG A 97 -30.04 -13.97 10.93
N GLY A 98 -31.33 -14.30 11.03
CA GLY A 98 -31.87 -15.09 12.14
C GLY A 98 -31.23 -16.47 12.27
N ALA A 99 -30.99 -17.16 11.15
CA ALA A 99 -30.30 -18.46 11.15
C ALA A 99 -28.81 -18.31 11.51
N LYS A 100 -28.14 -17.28 10.98
CA LYS A 100 -26.73 -17.00 11.26
C LYS A 100 -26.47 -16.60 12.73
N ILE A 101 -27.42 -15.92 13.39
CA ILE A 101 -27.33 -15.61 14.82
C ILE A 101 -27.43 -16.88 15.68
N ILE A 102 -28.29 -17.84 15.31
CA ILE A 102 -28.37 -19.14 16.01
C ILE A 102 -27.06 -19.94 15.82
N GLU A 103 -26.50 -19.93 14.61
CA GLU A 103 -25.20 -20.55 14.32
C GLU A 103 -24.06 -19.88 15.12
N PHE A 104 -24.02 -18.54 15.16
CA PHE A 104 -22.99 -17.74 15.83
C PHE A 104 -22.80 -18.12 17.31
N GLU A 105 -23.88 -18.46 18.01
CA GLU A 105 -23.83 -18.86 19.43
C GLU A 105 -23.23 -20.26 19.66
N THR A 106 -23.11 -21.09 18.61
CA THR A 106 -22.56 -22.46 18.71
C THR A 106 -21.06 -22.56 18.41
N LEU A 107 -20.44 -21.53 17.84
CA LEU A 107 -19.05 -21.55 17.39
C LEU A 107 -18.07 -21.04 18.46
N PRO A 108 -16.78 -21.45 18.41
CA PRO A 108 -15.72 -20.82 19.21
C PRO A 108 -15.65 -19.32 18.97
N LYS A 109 -15.52 -18.54 20.03
CA LYS A 109 -15.59 -17.07 19.96
C LYS A 109 -14.19 -16.42 20.06
N VAL A 110 -13.95 -15.48 19.15
CA VAL A 110 -12.80 -14.57 19.09
C VAL A 110 -13.31 -13.16 19.41
N LEU A 111 -12.60 -12.43 20.28
CA LEU A 111 -12.92 -11.05 20.61
C LEU A 111 -12.16 -10.12 19.66
N LEU A 112 -12.88 -9.17 19.05
CA LEU A 112 -12.32 -8.12 18.22
C LEU A 112 -11.87 -6.94 19.10
N THR A 113 -10.72 -6.34 18.79
CA THR A 113 -10.44 -4.98 19.24
C THR A 113 -11.30 -3.98 18.47
N ARG A 114 -11.29 -2.71 18.89
CA ARG A 114 -11.96 -1.62 18.16
C ARG A 114 -11.42 -1.47 16.72
N ILE A 115 -10.12 -1.70 16.52
CA ILE A 115 -9.47 -1.57 15.21
C ILE A 115 -9.78 -2.79 14.33
N ASP A 116 -9.92 -3.99 14.90
CA ASP A 116 -10.42 -5.15 14.16
C ASP A 116 -11.87 -4.96 13.71
N LEU A 117 -12.71 -4.30 14.51
CA LEU A 117 -14.08 -3.94 14.11
C LEU A 117 -14.11 -2.93 12.95
N GLU A 118 -13.18 -1.97 12.94
CA GLU A 118 -12.98 -1.05 11.81
C GLU A 118 -12.52 -1.81 10.54
N TRP A 119 -11.69 -2.86 10.68
CA TRP A 119 -11.37 -3.74 9.55
C TRP A 119 -12.53 -4.63 9.09
N VAL A 120 -13.34 -5.18 10.01
CA VAL A 120 -14.57 -5.91 9.65
C VAL A 120 -15.54 -5.01 8.88
N HIS A 121 -15.59 -3.72 9.19
CA HIS A 121 -16.36 -2.73 8.45
C HIS A 121 -15.80 -2.50 7.03
N VAL A 122 -14.50 -2.26 6.90
CA VAL A 122 -13.79 -2.11 5.62
C VAL A 122 -14.01 -3.31 4.68
N VAL A 123 -13.84 -4.53 5.20
CA VAL A 123 -13.97 -5.74 4.39
C VAL A 123 -15.44 -6.09 4.15
N GLY A 124 -16.31 -5.85 5.14
CA GLY A 124 -17.75 -6.12 5.07
C GLY A 124 -18.49 -5.39 3.96
N GLU A 125 -18.13 -4.13 3.71
CA GLU A 125 -18.74 -3.30 2.65
C GLU A 125 -18.02 -3.40 1.29
N GLY A 126 -16.97 -4.22 1.17
CA GLY A 126 -16.25 -4.40 -0.08
C GLY A 126 -15.27 -3.28 -0.46
N TRP A 127 -14.84 -2.43 0.48
CA TRP A 127 -13.73 -1.48 0.22
C TRP A 127 -12.45 -2.23 -0.23
N ALA A 128 -12.25 -3.44 0.31
CA ALA A 128 -11.17 -4.36 -0.04
C ALA A 128 -11.48 -5.32 -1.21
N SER A 129 -12.50 -5.06 -2.04
CA SER A 129 -12.86 -5.96 -3.17
C SER A 129 -11.62 -6.29 -4.03
N PRO A 130 -11.47 -7.55 -4.52
CA PRO A 130 -12.40 -8.69 -4.38
C PRO A 130 -12.16 -9.57 -3.14
N LEU A 131 -11.41 -9.10 -2.13
CA LEU A 131 -11.10 -9.86 -0.91
C LEU A 131 -12.39 -10.28 -0.18
N ARG A 132 -12.42 -11.51 0.35
CA ARG A 132 -13.65 -12.15 0.89
C ARG A 132 -13.66 -12.31 2.42
N GLY A 133 -12.72 -11.69 3.12
CA GLY A 133 -12.60 -11.72 4.57
C GLY A 133 -11.21 -11.28 5.04
N PHE A 134 -10.76 -11.75 6.19
CA PHE A 134 -9.37 -11.56 6.60
C PHE A 134 -8.44 -12.44 5.78
N MET A 135 -7.30 -11.90 5.36
CA MET A 135 -6.39 -12.56 4.42
C MET A 135 -5.92 -13.93 4.92
N ARG A 136 -5.88 -14.90 4.00
CA ARG A 136 -5.16 -16.18 4.15
C ARG A 136 -3.65 -15.99 4.04
N GLU A 137 -2.86 -17.04 4.29
CA GLU A 137 -1.39 -16.92 4.23
C GLU A 137 -0.91 -16.55 2.80
N ASP A 138 -1.57 -17.06 1.75
CA ASP A 138 -1.24 -16.74 0.36
C ASP A 138 -1.62 -15.30 -0.03
N GLU A 139 -2.77 -14.79 0.42
CA GLU A 139 -3.21 -13.41 0.22
C GLU A 139 -2.31 -12.43 1.01
N TYR A 140 -1.97 -12.79 2.25
CA TYR A 140 -1.07 -12.02 3.11
C TYR A 140 0.33 -11.89 2.51
N LEU A 141 0.94 -13.00 2.07
CA LEU A 141 2.26 -12.99 1.44
C LEU A 141 2.23 -12.21 0.11
N GLN A 142 1.18 -12.36 -0.70
CA GLN A 142 1.05 -11.58 -1.94
C GLN A 142 0.96 -10.07 -1.68
N SER A 143 0.13 -9.66 -0.73
CA SER A 143 0.03 -8.26 -0.30
C SER A 143 1.39 -7.73 0.19
N LEU A 144 2.04 -8.46 1.10
CA LEU A 144 3.27 -8.03 1.78
C LEU A 144 4.52 -8.00 0.88
N HIS A 145 4.57 -8.83 -0.17
CA HIS A 145 5.72 -8.88 -1.10
C HIS A 145 5.50 -8.15 -2.42
N PHE A 146 4.25 -8.03 -2.90
CA PHE A 146 3.94 -7.54 -4.26
C PHE A 146 2.92 -6.40 -4.29
N ASN A 147 2.46 -5.89 -3.13
CA ASN A 147 1.43 -4.87 -3.00
C ASN A 147 0.12 -5.16 -3.78
N SER A 148 -0.16 -6.44 -4.05
CA SER A 148 -1.22 -6.86 -4.97
C SER A 148 -1.65 -8.30 -4.73
N LEU A 149 -2.84 -8.67 -5.23
CA LEU A 149 -3.35 -10.05 -5.21
C LEU A 149 -3.58 -10.55 -6.64
N ARG A 150 -3.29 -11.82 -6.90
CA ARG A 150 -3.68 -12.49 -8.16
C ARG A 150 -5.11 -13.04 -8.05
N VAL A 151 -5.97 -12.61 -8.97
CA VAL A 151 -7.36 -13.08 -9.08
C VAL A 151 -7.42 -14.39 -9.88
N LYS A 152 -8.51 -15.16 -9.73
CA LYS A 152 -8.66 -16.52 -10.29
C LYS A 152 -8.67 -16.60 -11.83
N ASP A 153 -8.85 -15.48 -12.52
CA ASP A 153 -8.71 -15.35 -13.97
C ASP A 153 -7.25 -15.12 -14.42
N GLY A 154 -6.33 -14.91 -13.48
CA GLY A 154 -4.92 -14.60 -13.71
C GLY A 154 -4.60 -13.12 -13.63
N SER A 155 -5.60 -12.23 -13.57
CA SER A 155 -5.41 -10.79 -13.42
C SER A 155 -4.82 -10.41 -12.05
N VAL A 156 -4.38 -9.16 -11.91
CA VAL A 156 -3.77 -8.63 -10.69
C VAL A 156 -4.54 -7.38 -10.26
N VAL A 157 -4.87 -7.30 -8.97
CA VAL A 157 -5.53 -6.15 -8.35
C VAL A 157 -4.64 -5.59 -7.25
N ASN A 158 -4.67 -4.28 -7.02
CA ASN A 158 -3.84 -3.66 -5.98
C ASN A 158 -4.30 -4.11 -4.58
N MET A 159 -3.36 -4.31 -3.66
CA MET A 159 -3.60 -4.63 -2.25
C MET A 159 -2.32 -4.44 -1.42
N SER A 160 -1.97 -3.19 -1.13
CA SER A 160 -0.68 -2.86 -0.48
C SER A 160 -0.63 -3.04 1.05
N LEU A 161 -1.76 -3.23 1.73
CA LEU A 161 -1.80 -3.36 3.20
C LEU A 161 -2.32 -4.75 3.64
N PRO A 162 -1.63 -5.44 4.57
CA PRO A 162 -2.12 -6.66 5.20
C PRO A 162 -3.38 -6.47 6.06
N ILE A 163 -4.54 -6.86 5.51
CA ILE A 163 -5.84 -6.87 6.20
C ILE A 163 -6.04 -8.22 6.89
N VAL A 164 -5.57 -8.32 8.14
CA VAL A 164 -5.47 -9.57 8.91
C VAL A 164 -5.97 -9.40 10.34
N LEU A 165 -6.64 -10.42 10.87
CA LEU A 165 -7.02 -10.53 12.28
C LEU A 165 -5.95 -11.32 13.03
N ALA A 166 -5.48 -10.82 14.17
CA ALA A 166 -4.48 -11.48 15.00
C ALA A 166 -5.11 -12.17 16.23
N ILE A 167 -4.55 -13.31 16.64
CA ILE A 167 -4.99 -14.07 17.82
C ILE A 167 -3.81 -14.57 18.66
N ASP A 168 -4.02 -14.64 19.97
CA ASP A 168 -3.09 -15.23 20.93
C ASP A 168 -3.08 -16.77 20.89
N ASP A 169 -2.09 -17.36 21.57
CA ASP A 169 -1.87 -18.80 21.63
C ASP A 169 -3.03 -19.51 22.36
N GLU A 170 -3.61 -18.88 23.38
CA GLU A 170 -4.79 -19.33 24.12
C GLU A 170 -6.05 -19.37 23.24
N THR A 171 -6.26 -18.37 22.38
CA THR A 171 -7.38 -18.31 21.42
C THR A 171 -7.19 -19.31 20.30
N LYS A 172 -5.98 -19.48 19.79
CA LYS A 172 -5.67 -20.57 18.85
C LYS A 172 -5.99 -21.94 19.47
N ALA A 173 -5.56 -22.19 20.71
CA ALA A 173 -5.87 -23.43 21.42
C ALA A 173 -7.38 -23.61 21.66
N ARG A 174 -8.12 -22.53 21.95
CA ARG A 174 -9.58 -22.52 22.15
C ARG A 174 -10.38 -22.76 20.87
N ILE A 175 -9.86 -22.37 19.69
CA ILE A 175 -10.46 -22.68 18.38
C ILE A 175 -10.22 -24.15 18.02
N GLY A 176 -9.03 -24.67 18.32
CA GLY A 176 -8.67 -26.08 18.12
C GLY A 176 -8.80 -26.50 16.66
N SER A 177 -9.66 -27.49 16.39
CA SER A 177 -9.95 -28.02 15.05
C SER A 177 -11.22 -27.45 14.40
N SER A 178 -11.83 -26.40 14.98
CA SER A 178 -13.04 -25.80 14.40
C SER A 178 -12.74 -25.09 13.07
N CYS A 179 -13.46 -25.46 12.01
CA CYS A 179 -13.34 -24.81 10.71
C CYS A 179 -13.97 -23.41 10.66
N HIS A 180 -14.74 -23.01 11.67
CA HIS A 180 -15.49 -21.74 11.73
C HIS A 180 -15.36 -21.10 13.12
N VAL A 181 -15.36 -19.77 13.19
CA VAL A 181 -15.35 -19.00 14.44
C VAL A 181 -16.35 -17.84 14.39
N SER A 182 -16.81 -17.42 15.57
CA SER A 182 -17.66 -16.25 15.78
C SER A 182 -16.84 -15.06 16.25
N LEU A 183 -17.02 -13.91 15.61
CA LEU A 183 -16.34 -12.66 15.94
C LEU A 183 -17.25 -11.78 16.81
N LEU A 184 -16.86 -11.58 18.08
CA LEU A 184 -17.51 -10.69 19.03
C LEU A 184 -16.92 -9.28 18.91
N GLY A 185 -17.77 -8.25 18.92
CA GLY A 185 -17.31 -6.85 19.03
C GLY A 185 -16.73 -6.54 20.42
N PRO A 186 -16.04 -5.40 20.59
CA PRO A 186 -15.42 -5.02 21.87
C PRO A 186 -16.39 -5.02 23.06
N ASP A 187 -17.62 -4.56 22.84
CA ASP A 187 -18.70 -4.52 23.85
C ASP A 187 -19.46 -5.85 24.02
N GLY A 188 -19.01 -6.92 23.36
CA GLY A 188 -19.62 -8.27 23.40
C GLY A 188 -20.72 -8.54 22.37
N ASP A 189 -20.96 -7.62 21.43
CA ASP A 189 -21.96 -7.75 20.38
C ASP A 189 -21.64 -8.86 19.35
N SER A 190 -22.67 -9.51 18.81
CA SER A 190 -22.52 -10.48 17.70
C SER A 190 -22.26 -9.76 16.38
N VAL A 191 -21.00 -9.73 15.91
CA VAL A 191 -20.59 -8.95 14.73
C VAL A 191 -20.58 -9.78 13.44
N ALA A 192 -19.82 -10.88 13.40
CA ALA A 192 -19.59 -11.65 12.16
C ALA A 192 -19.26 -13.12 12.42
N ILE A 193 -19.37 -13.96 11.39
CA ILE A 193 -18.82 -15.33 11.36
C ILE A 193 -17.64 -15.33 10.39
N LEU A 194 -16.54 -15.98 10.75
CA LEU A 194 -15.40 -16.25 9.86
C LEU A 194 -15.35 -17.76 9.58
N ARG A 195 -15.38 -18.12 8.29
CA ARG A 195 -15.49 -19.51 7.81
C ARG A 195 -14.21 -20.01 7.16
N SER A 196 -14.12 -21.33 7.06
CA SER A 196 -13.02 -22.07 6.46
C SER A 196 -11.66 -21.57 6.98
N VAL A 197 -11.56 -21.41 8.31
CA VAL A 197 -10.49 -20.63 8.94
C VAL A 197 -9.13 -21.29 8.79
N GLU A 198 -8.11 -20.44 8.75
CA GLU A 198 -6.72 -20.81 8.48
C GLU A 198 -5.83 -20.00 9.42
N ILE A 199 -5.05 -20.67 10.27
CA ILE A 199 -4.27 -20.03 11.35
C ILE A 199 -2.78 -20.19 11.08
N TYR A 200 -2.13 -19.08 10.73
CA TYR A 200 -0.73 -19.02 10.29
C TYR A 200 0.09 -18.01 11.12
N LYS A 201 1.41 -17.96 10.93
CA LYS A 201 2.31 -17.21 11.84
C LYS A 201 2.25 -15.70 11.62
N HIS A 202 2.20 -14.93 12.71
CA HIS A 202 2.36 -13.48 12.69
C HIS A 202 3.85 -13.11 12.80
N ASN A 203 4.59 -13.12 11.68
CA ASN A 203 5.97 -12.64 11.63
C ASN A 203 6.01 -11.10 11.80
N LYS A 204 5.81 -10.59 13.03
CA LYS A 204 5.61 -9.16 13.32
C LYS A 204 6.70 -8.26 12.73
N GLU A 205 7.98 -8.54 12.99
CA GLU A 205 9.10 -7.72 12.51
C GLU A 205 9.12 -7.64 10.98
N GLU A 206 8.92 -8.77 10.30
CA GLU A 206 8.84 -8.81 8.84
C GLU A 206 7.64 -8.04 8.29
N ARG A 207 6.46 -8.19 8.92
CA ARG A 207 5.25 -7.42 8.58
C ARG A 207 5.52 -5.93 8.67
N ILE A 208 6.12 -5.48 9.77
CA ILE A 208 6.43 -4.08 10.06
C ILE A 208 7.46 -3.55 9.05
N GLY A 209 8.61 -4.22 8.92
CA GLY A 209 9.71 -3.80 8.06
C GLY A 209 9.34 -3.73 6.58
N ARG A 210 8.50 -4.65 6.08
CA ARG A 210 8.01 -4.62 4.69
C ARG A 210 6.92 -3.56 4.47
N THR A 211 6.00 -3.38 5.40
CA THR A 211 4.86 -2.45 5.23
C THR A 211 5.27 -0.99 5.42
N TRP A 212 6.06 -0.66 6.44
CA TRP A 212 6.49 0.71 6.75
C TRP A 212 7.89 1.07 6.23
N GLY A 213 8.69 0.11 5.77
CA GLY A 213 10.08 0.34 5.35
C GLY A 213 11.08 0.57 6.50
N THR A 214 10.64 0.40 7.75
CA THR A 214 11.46 0.49 8.97
C THR A 214 10.82 -0.36 10.07
N THR A 215 11.61 -0.77 11.08
CA THR A 215 11.15 -1.46 12.30
C THR A 215 11.34 -0.58 13.55
N ALA A 216 11.50 0.73 13.37
CA ALA A 216 11.69 1.68 14.46
C ALA A 216 10.49 1.70 15.44
N PRO A 217 10.73 1.73 16.77
CA PRO A 217 9.68 1.86 17.77
C PRO A 217 9.03 3.26 17.73
N GLY A 218 7.81 3.37 18.27
CA GLY A 218 7.02 4.60 18.27
C GLY A 218 6.23 4.87 16.97
N LEU A 219 6.17 3.89 16.05
CA LEU A 219 5.22 3.93 14.93
C LEU A 219 3.79 3.69 15.45
N PRO A 220 2.86 4.66 15.38
CA PRO A 220 1.65 4.66 16.20
C PRO A 220 0.70 3.48 15.93
N TYR A 221 0.52 3.08 14.67
CA TYR A 221 -0.28 1.89 14.34
C TYR A 221 0.43 0.59 14.74
N VAL A 222 1.76 0.55 14.68
CA VAL A 222 2.54 -0.63 15.10
C VAL A 222 2.41 -0.85 16.60
N GLU A 223 2.58 0.20 17.40
CA GLU A 223 2.49 0.08 18.86
C GLU A 223 1.06 -0.18 19.38
N GLU A 224 0.03 0.35 18.71
CA GLU A 224 -1.37 0.09 19.10
C GLU A 224 -1.84 -1.30 18.64
N VAL A 225 -1.44 -1.78 17.45
CA VAL A 225 -2.07 -2.93 16.78
C VAL A 225 -1.14 -4.15 16.64
N ILE A 226 0.16 -3.97 16.40
CA ILE A 226 1.05 -5.09 16.02
C ILE A 226 1.94 -5.52 17.19
N THR A 227 2.49 -4.57 17.95
CA THR A 227 3.27 -4.85 19.17
C THR A 227 2.46 -5.69 20.18
N PRO A 228 1.25 -5.30 20.62
CA PRO A 228 0.48 -6.05 21.62
C PRO A 228 -0.30 -7.26 21.08
N ALA A 229 -0.48 -7.40 19.75
CA ALA A 229 -1.24 -8.50 19.17
C ALA A 229 -0.62 -9.89 19.42
N GLY A 230 -1.41 -10.94 19.24
CA GLY A 230 -0.94 -12.32 19.34
C GLY A 230 0.03 -12.75 18.22
N ASN A 231 0.61 -13.94 18.40
CA ASN A 231 1.65 -14.52 17.54
C ASN A 231 1.10 -15.23 16.28
N TRP A 232 -0.22 -15.28 16.12
CA TRP A 232 -0.90 -15.93 14.99
C TRP A 232 -1.83 -14.96 14.28
N LEU A 233 -2.00 -15.17 12.98
CA LEU A 233 -3.01 -14.52 12.15
C LEU A 233 -4.08 -15.56 11.78
N ILE A 234 -5.32 -15.12 11.63
CA ILE A 234 -6.45 -15.97 11.22
C ILE A 234 -7.13 -15.41 9.97
N GLY A 235 -7.00 -16.14 8.87
CA GLY A 235 -7.66 -15.87 7.60
C GLY A 235 -8.95 -16.66 7.42
N GLY A 236 -9.85 -16.21 6.56
CA GLY A 236 -11.10 -16.92 6.28
C GLY A 236 -12.15 -16.12 5.51
N ASP A 237 -13.22 -16.80 5.09
CA ASP A 237 -14.37 -16.20 4.42
C ASP A 237 -15.29 -15.51 5.46
N LEU A 238 -15.50 -14.19 5.34
CA LEU A 238 -16.24 -13.38 6.32
C LEU A 238 -17.73 -13.26 5.97
N GLU A 239 -18.60 -13.41 6.97
CA GLU A 239 -20.04 -13.14 6.90
C GLU A 239 -20.42 -12.13 8.00
N VAL A 240 -20.63 -10.87 7.63
CA VAL A 240 -20.93 -9.80 8.60
C VAL A 240 -22.43 -9.78 8.91
N LEU A 241 -22.83 -9.97 10.17
CA LEU A 241 -24.23 -10.22 10.53
C LEU A 241 -25.15 -9.01 10.32
N LYS A 242 -24.62 -7.79 10.45
CA LYS A 242 -25.32 -6.50 10.32
C LYS A 242 -24.33 -5.44 9.80
N PRO A 243 -24.77 -4.39 9.08
CA PRO A 243 -23.92 -3.22 8.81
C PRO A 243 -23.37 -2.64 10.12
N ILE A 244 -22.09 -2.26 10.12
CA ILE A 244 -21.40 -1.72 11.31
C ILE A 244 -21.88 -0.29 11.58
N LYS A 245 -22.03 0.07 12.86
CA LYS A 245 -22.42 1.40 13.32
C LYS A 245 -21.70 1.75 14.61
N TYR A 246 -21.25 2.99 14.72
CA TYR A 246 -20.48 3.47 15.86
C TYR A 246 -21.36 4.27 16.84
N ASN A 247 -22.55 4.72 16.40
CA ASN A 247 -23.55 5.45 17.19
C ASN A 247 -23.02 6.77 17.78
N ASP A 248 -21.93 7.30 17.23
CA ASP A 248 -21.24 8.56 17.58
C ASP A 248 -21.89 9.82 16.98
N GLY A 249 -22.98 9.66 16.22
CA GLY A 249 -23.65 10.72 15.48
C GLY A 249 -23.16 10.92 14.04
N LEU A 250 -22.05 10.28 13.65
CA LEU A 250 -21.43 10.43 12.33
C LEU A 250 -21.78 9.30 11.34
N ASP A 251 -22.49 8.25 11.76
CA ASP A 251 -22.87 7.11 10.91
C ASP A 251 -23.61 7.50 9.61
N ASN A 252 -24.28 8.66 9.57
CA ASN A 252 -24.93 9.15 8.34
C ASN A 252 -23.95 9.57 7.24
N TYR A 253 -22.67 9.77 7.57
CA TYR A 253 -21.58 10.04 6.60
C TYR A 253 -20.78 8.78 6.26
N ARG A 254 -20.99 7.66 6.98
CA ARG A 254 -20.36 6.37 6.67
C ARG A 254 -21.13 5.69 5.55
N LEU A 255 -20.88 6.15 4.32
CA LEU A 255 -21.50 5.63 3.10
C LEU A 255 -20.62 4.53 2.52
N SER A 256 -21.17 3.32 2.40
CA SER A 256 -20.50 2.19 1.75
C SER A 256 -20.10 2.50 0.30
N PRO A 257 -19.15 1.75 -0.32
CA PRO A 257 -18.78 1.90 -1.73
C PRO A 257 -19.98 1.79 -2.67
N LYS A 258 -20.98 0.99 -2.28
CA LYS A 258 -22.25 0.82 -2.98
C LYS A 258 -23.13 2.07 -2.89
N GLN A 259 -23.36 2.60 -1.69
CA GLN A 259 -24.14 3.83 -1.48
C GLN A 259 -23.48 5.05 -2.12
N LEU A 260 -22.15 5.10 -2.18
CA LEU A 260 -21.42 6.14 -2.91
C LEU A 260 -21.70 6.05 -4.42
N ARG A 261 -21.62 4.85 -5.02
CA ARG A 261 -22.01 4.63 -6.43
C ARG A 261 -23.47 4.99 -6.69
N ASP A 262 -24.39 4.56 -5.81
CA ASP A 262 -25.82 4.90 -5.91
C ASP A 262 -26.05 6.44 -5.85
N GLU A 263 -25.28 7.18 -5.04
CA GLU A 263 -25.34 8.65 -4.95
C GLU A 263 -24.68 9.35 -6.16
N PHE A 264 -23.60 8.79 -6.73
CA PHE A 264 -22.99 9.31 -7.96
C PHE A 264 -23.88 9.12 -9.19
N ASP A 265 -24.52 7.94 -9.35
CA ASP A 265 -25.56 7.69 -10.36
C ASP A 265 -26.73 8.67 -10.16
N LYS A 266 -27.20 8.85 -8.92
CA LYS A 266 -28.29 9.79 -8.57
C LYS A 266 -27.95 11.26 -8.82
N ARG A 267 -26.67 11.65 -8.81
CA ARG A 267 -26.23 13.00 -9.18
C ARG A 267 -25.87 13.14 -10.66
N GLU A 268 -26.02 12.08 -11.47
CA GLU A 268 -25.65 12.05 -12.88
C GLU A 268 -24.18 12.47 -13.11
N ALA A 269 -23.27 11.96 -12.26
CA ALA A 269 -21.84 12.27 -12.32
C ALA A 269 -21.18 11.60 -13.54
N ASP A 270 -20.48 12.38 -14.37
CA ASP A 270 -19.71 11.87 -15.52
C ASP A 270 -18.21 11.70 -15.23
N ALA A 271 -17.71 12.31 -14.16
CA ALA A 271 -16.44 11.99 -13.53
C ALA A 271 -16.55 12.10 -12.00
N VAL A 272 -15.89 11.20 -11.28
CA VAL A 272 -15.72 11.30 -9.82
C VAL A 272 -14.25 11.45 -9.46
N PHE A 273 -13.91 12.48 -8.69
CA PHE A 273 -12.55 12.75 -8.23
C PHE A 273 -12.44 12.71 -6.70
N ALA A 274 -11.58 11.85 -6.18
CA ALA A 274 -11.45 11.63 -4.74
C ALA A 274 -10.31 12.45 -4.10
N PHE A 275 -10.60 13.05 -2.95
CA PHE A 275 -9.62 13.67 -2.07
C PHE A 275 -9.53 12.94 -0.72
N GLN A 276 -8.45 12.19 -0.52
CA GLN A 276 -8.12 11.51 0.75
C GLN A 276 -7.54 12.51 1.75
N LEU A 277 -8.04 12.51 2.99
CA LEU A 277 -7.50 13.34 4.07
C LEU A 277 -7.70 12.74 5.46
N ARG A 278 -6.78 13.09 6.37
CA ARG A 278 -6.87 12.84 7.82
C ARG A 278 -6.77 14.12 8.66
N ASN A 279 -6.61 15.27 8.01
CA ASN A 279 -6.30 16.58 8.59
C ASN A 279 -7.45 17.57 8.31
N PRO A 280 -7.56 18.68 9.05
CA PRO A 280 -8.41 19.82 8.66
C PRO A 280 -8.14 20.31 7.23
N VAL A 281 -9.18 20.80 6.56
CA VAL A 281 -9.06 21.39 5.21
C VAL A 281 -8.65 22.85 5.33
N HIS A 282 -7.40 23.15 4.97
CA HIS A 282 -6.93 24.51 4.69
C HIS A 282 -7.01 24.81 3.19
N ASN A 283 -6.93 26.07 2.81
CA ASN A 283 -7.15 26.53 1.42
C ASN A 283 -6.14 25.95 0.42
N GLY A 284 -4.98 25.44 0.88
CA GLY A 284 -4.07 24.68 0.03
C GLY A 284 -4.63 23.33 -0.45
N HIS A 285 -5.52 22.69 0.33
CA HIS A 285 -6.24 21.49 -0.09
C HIS A 285 -7.41 21.88 -1.01
N ALA A 286 -8.10 22.98 -0.72
CA ALA A 286 -9.14 23.53 -1.59
C ALA A 286 -8.60 23.92 -2.97
N LEU A 287 -7.39 24.49 -3.05
CA LEU A 287 -6.70 24.75 -4.33
C LEU A 287 -6.55 23.47 -5.16
N LEU A 288 -6.07 22.37 -4.56
CA LEU A 288 -5.94 21.08 -5.26
C LEU A 288 -7.28 20.53 -5.75
N MET A 289 -8.34 20.66 -4.96
CA MET A 289 -9.69 20.17 -5.31
C MET A 289 -10.36 21.05 -6.37
N ASN A 290 -10.26 22.37 -6.26
CA ASN A 290 -10.88 23.31 -7.20
C ASN A 290 -10.12 23.37 -8.54
N ASP A 291 -8.79 23.27 -8.52
CA ASP A 291 -7.97 23.14 -9.74
C ASP A 291 -8.21 21.78 -10.42
N THR A 292 -8.45 20.71 -9.66
CA THR A 292 -8.92 19.42 -10.22
C THR A 292 -10.28 19.58 -10.90
N ARG A 293 -11.25 20.22 -10.24
CA ARG A 293 -12.57 20.50 -10.84
C ARG A 293 -12.42 21.25 -12.16
N LYS A 294 -11.63 22.33 -12.16
CA LYS A 294 -11.37 23.16 -13.35
C LYS A 294 -10.80 22.34 -14.50
N ARG A 295 -9.75 21.55 -14.26
CA ARG A 295 -9.14 20.66 -15.28
C ARG A 295 -10.14 19.65 -15.84
N LEU A 296 -11.02 19.09 -15.02
CA LEU A 296 -12.03 18.13 -15.50
C LEU A 296 -13.08 18.81 -16.40
N LEU A 297 -13.50 20.03 -16.07
CA LEU A 297 -14.37 20.83 -16.94
C LEU A 297 -13.66 21.18 -18.27
N GLU A 298 -12.36 21.51 -18.22
CA GLU A 298 -11.51 21.77 -19.40
C GLU A 298 -11.28 20.52 -20.26
N MET A 299 -11.19 19.33 -19.64
CA MET A 299 -11.18 18.03 -20.32
C MET A 299 -12.54 17.62 -20.90
N GLY A 300 -13.56 18.48 -20.77
CA GLY A 300 -14.87 18.31 -21.40
C GLY A 300 -15.95 17.67 -20.54
N TYR A 301 -15.63 17.15 -19.35
CA TYR A 301 -16.63 16.63 -18.39
C TYR A 301 -17.59 17.76 -17.98
N LYS A 302 -18.88 17.44 -17.82
CA LYS A 302 -19.95 18.41 -17.53
C LYS A 302 -20.33 18.44 -16.07
N ASN A 303 -20.22 17.32 -15.37
CA ASN A 303 -20.63 17.17 -13.99
C ASN A 303 -19.60 16.36 -13.16
N PRO A 304 -18.34 16.82 -13.06
CA PRO A 304 -17.35 16.20 -12.20
C PRO A 304 -17.77 16.40 -10.73
N ILE A 305 -17.80 15.33 -9.92
CA ILE A 305 -18.18 15.37 -8.50
C ILE A 305 -16.96 15.12 -7.60
N LEU A 306 -16.76 16.00 -6.61
CA LEU A 306 -15.75 15.84 -5.57
C LEU A 306 -16.24 14.83 -4.53
N LEU A 307 -15.46 13.77 -4.33
CA LEU A 307 -15.58 12.89 -3.17
C LEU A 307 -14.57 13.36 -2.10
N LEU A 308 -15.02 14.28 -1.22
CA LEU A 308 -14.26 14.75 -0.06
C LEU A 308 -14.34 13.67 1.03
N HIS A 309 -13.24 12.96 1.28
CA HIS A 309 -13.33 11.63 1.87
C HIS A 309 -12.46 11.46 3.12
N PRO A 310 -12.77 12.15 4.25
CA PRO A 310 -12.02 12.03 5.50
C PRO A 310 -11.95 10.59 6.00
N LEU A 311 -10.76 10.16 6.41
CA LEU A 311 -10.54 8.90 7.11
C LEU A 311 -11.08 9.00 8.55
N GLY A 312 -11.79 7.96 9.00
CA GLY A 312 -12.47 7.91 10.30
C GLY A 312 -12.43 6.58 11.04
N GLY A 313 -11.53 5.66 10.68
CA GLY A 313 -11.00 4.69 11.64
C GLY A 313 -9.91 5.31 12.51
N PHE A 314 -9.10 4.47 13.17
CA PHE A 314 -7.98 4.88 14.04
C PHE A 314 -7.06 5.93 13.40
N THR A 315 -6.70 6.93 14.20
CA THR A 315 -5.67 7.95 13.92
C THR A 315 -4.84 8.20 15.18
N LYS A 316 -3.56 8.51 15.02
CA LYS A 316 -2.64 8.76 16.14
C LYS A 316 -3.05 9.98 16.99
N ALA A 317 -2.71 9.94 18.27
CA ALA A 317 -3.25 10.84 19.31
C ALA A 317 -3.00 12.36 19.13
N ASP A 318 -2.04 12.80 18.30
CA ASP A 318 -1.86 14.23 18.01
C ASP A 318 -2.63 14.72 16.76
N ASP A 319 -3.18 13.83 15.93
CA ASP A 319 -4.06 14.23 14.81
C ASP A 319 -5.42 14.72 15.34
N VAL A 320 -6.13 15.55 14.57
CA VAL A 320 -7.41 16.14 15.03
C VAL A 320 -8.51 15.07 15.02
N PRO A 321 -9.32 14.96 16.10
CA PRO A 321 -10.45 14.03 16.18
C PRO A 321 -11.43 14.12 15.00
N LEU A 322 -12.07 13.01 14.68
CA LEU A 322 -12.93 12.87 13.51
C LEU A 322 -14.14 13.81 13.54
N ASP A 323 -14.81 13.93 14.67
CA ASP A 323 -15.94 14.83 14.91
C ASP A 323 -15.56 16.30 14.74
N VAL A 324 -14.42 16.73 15.31
CA VAL A 324 -13.86 18.08 15.14
C VAL A 324 -13.48 18.34 13.67
N ARG A 325 -12.93 17.33 12.97
CA ARG A 325 -12.69 17.43 11.52
C ARG A 325 -13.97 17.57 10.73
N MET A 326 -15.02 16.80 11.05
CA MET A 326 -16.32 16.91 10.36
C MET A 326 -17.01 18.26 10.62
N GLU A 327 -16.95 18.81 11.85
CA GLU A 327 -17.40 20.18 12.14
C GLU A 327 -16.61 21.20 11.30
N GLN A 328 -15.27 21.04 11.20
CA GLN A 328 -14.41 21.93 10.40
C GLN A 328 -14.66 21.82 8.89
N HIS A 329 -14.92 20.61 8.37
CA HIS A 329 -15.23 20.41 6.95
C HIS A 329 -16.61 20.97 6.57
N SER A 330 -17.61 20.86 7.45
CA SER A 330 -18.90 21.57 7.29
C SER A 330 -18.68 23.07 7.12
N LYS A 331 -17.79 23.66 7.93
CA LYS A 331 -17.45 25.09 7.86
C LYS A 331 -16.67 25.51 6.60
N VAL A 332 -15.94 24.61 5.96
CA VAL A 332 -15.32 24.89 4.64
C VAL A 332 -16.36 24.92 3.51
N LEU A 333 -17.42 24.11 3.63
CA LEU A 333 -18.53 24.06 2.67
C LEU A 333 -19.53 25.21 2.90
N GLU A 334 -19.82 25.55 4.15
CA GLU A 334 -20.67 26.70 4.52
C GLU A 334 -20.03 28.05 4.11
N ASP A 335 -18.71 28.18 4.18
CA ASP A 335 -17.98 29.37 3.71
C ASP A 335 -17.79 29.38 2.16
N GLY A 336 -18.29 28.37 1.43
CA GLY A 336 -18.22 28.30 -0.04
C GLY A 336 -16.82 28.07 -0.62
N VAL A 337 -15.83 27.66 0.19
CA VAL A 337 -14.45 27.37 -0.25
C VAL A 337 -14.37 26.05 -1.06
N LEU A 338 -15.34 25.16 -0.80
CA LEU A 338 -15.72 24.05 -1.67
C LEU A 338 -17.22 24.18 -1.93
N ASP A 339 -17.68 23.88 -3.15
CA ASP A 339 -19.10 23.91 -3.51
C ASP A 339 -19.85 22.71 -2.89
N PRO A 340 -20.91 22.92 -2.07
CA PRO A 340 -21.71 21.83 -1.50
C PRO A 340 -22.48 20.98 -2.53
N GLU A 341 -22.94 21.55 -3.64
CA GLU A 341 -23.80 20.83 -4.60
C GLU A 341 -22.99 19.79 -5.39
N THR A 342 -21.78 20.15 -5.79
CA THR A 342 -20.86 19.23 -6.50
C THR A 342 -19.87 18.50 -5.58
N THR A 343 -20.07 18.55 -4.27
CA THR A 343 -19.31 17.78 -3.27
C THR A 343 -20.16 16.72 -2.56
N ILE A 344 -19.60 15.52 -2.40
CA ILE A 344 -20.08 14.49 -1.49
C ILE A 344 -19.05 14.34 -0.37
N VAL A 345 -19.50 14.52 0.88
CA VAL A 345 -18.68 14.27 2.09
C VAL A 345 -19.02 12.89 2.64
N ALA A 346 -18.02 12.02 2.72
CA ALA A 346 -18.18 10.67 3.27
C ALA A 346 -16.99 10.26 4.14
N ILE A 347 -17.23 9.44 5.15
CA ILE A 347 -16.19 8.96 6.07
C ILE A 347 -15.68 7.59 5.61
N PHE A 348 -14.39 7.51 5.29
CA PHE A 348 -13.71 6.25 4.95
C PHE A 348 -13.38 5.49 6.25
N PRO A 349 -13.89 4.26 6.46
CA PRO A 349 -13.79 3.58 7.76
C PRO A 349 -12.44 2.93 8.08
N SER A 350 -11.45 3.02 7.17
CA SER A 350 -10.13 2.41 7.38
C SER A 350 -9.38 3.00 8.58
N PRO A 351 -8.67 2.17 9.36
CA PRO A 351 -7.57 2.61 10.20
C PRO A 351 -6.45 3.28 9.37
N MET A 352 -5.80 4.30 9.93
CA MET A 352 -4.63 4.97 9.36
C MET A 352 -3.33 4.31 9.83
N HIS A 353 -2.49 3.88 8.90
CA HIS A 353 -1.23 3.16 9.18
C HIS A 353 -0.04 4.10 9.34
N TYR A 354 -0.10 5.25 8.68
CA TYR A 354 1.04 6.15 8.47
C TYR A 354 2.17 5.48 7.68
N ALA A 355 1.81 4.61 6.72
CA ALA A 355 2.73 3.81 5.90
C ALA A 355 2.99 4.39 4.50
N GLY A 356 2.74 5.69 4.29
CA GLY A 356 3.28 6.47 3.17
C GLY A 356 3.01 5.89 1.77
N PRO A 357 4.06 5.65 0.94
CA PRO A 357 3.92 5.08 -0.40
C PRO A 357 3.27 3.69 -0.46
N THR A 358 3.30 2.92 0.64
CA THR A 358 2.57 1.65 0.75
C THR A 358 1.08 1.95 0.92
N GLU A 359 0.72 2.77 1.91
CA GLU A 359 -0.69 3.05 2.26
C GLU A 359 -1.43 3.93 1.24
N VAL A 360 -0.76 4.82 0.50
CA VAL A 360 -1.43 5.65 -0.52
C VAL A 360 -2.05 4.80 -1.64
N GLN A 361 -1.47 3.64 -1.96
CA GLN A 361 -2.05 2.69 -2.91
C GLN A 361 -3.38 2.12 -2.40
N TRP A 362 -3.43 1.73 -1.12
CA TRP A 362 -4.68 1.31 -0.46
C TRP A 362 -5.74 2.43 -0.46
N HIS A 363 -5.35 3.66 -0.12
CA HIS A 363 -6.25 4.81 -0.14
C HIS A 363 -6.83 5.13 -1.53
N ALA A 364 -6.10 4.82 -2.60
CA ALA A 364 -6.54 4.95 -3.98
C ALA A 364 -7.41 3.76 -4.43
N LYS A 365 -6.97 2.51 -4.19
CA LYS A 365 -7.71 1.27 -4.47
C LYS A 365 -9.10 1.28 -3.83
N ALA A 366 -9.20 1.66 -2.56
CA ALA A 366 -10.49 1.78 -1.87
C ALA A 366 -11.44 2.78 -2.55
N ARG A 367 -10.90 3.76 -3.30
CA ARG A 367 -11.67 4.78 -4.03
C ARG A 367 -12.01 4.34 -5.46
N ILE A 368 -11.21 3.48 -6.11
CA ILE A 368 -11.65 2.69 -7.28
C ILE A 368 -12.90 1.88 -6.91
N ASN A 369 -12.85 1.14 -5.81
CA ASN A 369 -14.00 0.35 -5.35
C ASN A 369 -15.22 1.23 -5.04
N ALA A 370 -15.04 2.43 -4.49
CA ALA A 370 -16.11 3.43 -4.32
C ALA A 370 -16.59 4.13 -5.61
N GLY A 371 -15.89 4.01 -6.74
CA GLY A 371 -16.31 4.56 -8.05
C GLY A 371 -15.52 5.76 -8.57
N ALA A 372 -14.48 6.23 -7.88
CA ALA A 372 -13.69 7.39 -8.31
C ALA A 372 -12.82 7.09 -9.54
N ASN A 373 -13.05 7.82 -10.63
CA ASN A 373 -12.25 7.77 -11.86
C ASN A 373 -10.90 8.49 -11.75
N PHE A 374 -10.82 9.48 -10.85
CA PHE A 374 -9.66 10.33 -10.61
C PHE A 374 -9.26 10.34 -9.13
N TYR A 375 -7.96 10.41 -8.84
CA TYR A 375 -7.45 10.45 -7.48
C TYR A 375 -6.39 11.53 -7.29
N ILE A 376 -6.67 12.49 -6.41
CA ILE A 376 -5.77 13.61 -6.12
C ILE A 376 -4.66 13.13 -5.17
N VAL A 377 -3.40 13.37 -5.53
CA VAL A 377 -2.24 13.02 -4.70
C VAL A 377 -1.22 14.16 -4.60
N GLY A 378 -0.90 14.56 -3.37
CA GLY A 378 0.01 15.67 -3.06
C GLY A 378 1.41 15.23 -2.64
N ARG A 379 2.10 16.09 -1.87
CA ARG A 379 3.35 15.78 -1.16
C ARG A 379 3.08 14.83 0.00
N ASP A 380 3.98 13.86 0.22
CA ASP A 380 4.04 12.98 1.40
C ASP A 380 2.67 12.36 1.79
N PRO A 381 1.94 11.76 0.83
CA PRO A 381 0.64 11.17 1.11
C PRO A 381 0.81 10.00 2.07
N ALA A 382 -0.04 9.96 3.11
CA ALA A 382 0.03 9.01 4.21
C ALA A 382 1.34 9.02 5.04
N GLY A 383 2.19 10.03 4.89
CA GLY A 383 3.43 10.14 5.67
C GLY A 383 3.29 10.74 7.08
N MET A 384 4.39 10.66 7.83
CA MET A 384 4.63 11.31 9.12
C MET A 384 6.15 11.52 9.34
N GLY A 385 6.53 12.29 10.37
CA GLY A 385 7.92 12.36 10.82
C GLY A 385 8.39 11.03 11.42
N HIS A 386 9.68 10.71 11.29
CA HIS A 386 10.27 9.50 11.88
C HIS A 386 10.21 9.58 13.42
N PRO A 387 9.75 8.53 14.15
CA PRO A 387 9.58 8.62 15.60
C PRO A 387 10.86 8.97 16.38
N THR A 388 12.02 8.51 15.88
CA THR A 388 13.33 8.63 16.55
C THR A 388 14.31 9.57 15.84
N GLU A 389 14.00 10.08 14.64
CA GLU A 389 14.94 10.85 13.82
C GLU A 389 14.31 12.17 13.34
N LYS A 390 15.13 13.23 13.19
CA LYS A 390 14.65 14.56 12.78
C LYS A 390 14.48 14.69 11.26
N ARG A 391 13.66 13.82 10.67
CA ARG A 391 13.29 13.81 9.24
C ARG A 391 11.87 13.27 9.02
N ASP A 392 11.37 13.42 7.80
CA ASP A 392 10.19 12.68 7.33
C ASP A 392 10.52 11.17 7.25
N LEU A 393 9.53 10.32 7.49
CA LEU A 393 9.67 8.86 7.43
C LEU A 393 9.92 8.37 6.00
N TYR A 394 9.33 9.06 5.00
CA TYR A 394 9.41 8.76 3.58
C TYR A 394 9.97 9.94 2.77
N ASP A 395 10.43 9.67 1.54
CA ASP A 395 10.66 10.74 0.57
C ASP A 395 9.31 11.37 0.14
N PRO A 396 9.19 12.71 0.09
CA PRO A 396 7.90 13.35 -0.13
C PRO A 396 7.28 13.17 -1.52
N ASP A 397 8.04 12.74 -2.52
CA ASP A 397 7.54 12.47 -3.87
C ASP A 397 7.33 10.98 -4.15
N HIS A 398 7.90 10.08 -3.34
CA HIS A 398 7.73 8.63 -3.51
C HIS A 398 6.26 8.21 -3.55
N GLY A 399 5.38 8.83 -2.76
CA GLY A 399 3.95 8.50 -2.78
C GLY A 399 3.28 8.72 -4.14
N LYS A 400 3.69 9.76 -4.90
CA LYS A 400 3.20 10.02 -6.26
C LYS A 400 3.83 9.08 -7.29
N LYS A 401 5.15 8.86 -7.17
CA LYS A 401 5.93 8.01 -8.08
C LYS A 401 5.51 6.54 -7.98
N VAL A 402 5.30 6.02 -6.77
CA VAL A 402 4.82 4.65 -6.55
C VAL A 402 3.39 4.48 -7.05
N LEU A 403 2.49 5.43 -6.77
CA LEU A 403 1.09 5.32 -7.16
C LEU A 403 0.87 5.30 -8.69
N SER A 404 1.75 5.95 -9.45
CA SER A 404 1.71 5.96 -10.93
C SER A 404 2.35 4.73 -11.60
N MET A 405 2.99 3.83 -10.83
CA MET A 405 3.55 2.56 -11.32
C MET A 405 3.04 1.34 -10.53
N ALA A 406 1.97 1.51 -9.73
CA ALA A 406 1.45 0.48 -8.85
C ALA A 406 0.54 -0.51 -9.63
N PRO A 407 0.79 -1.82 -9.53
CA PRO A 407 0.01 -2.82 -10.26
C PRO A 407 -1.45 -2.85 -9.77
N GLY A 408 -2.38 -2.99 -10.70
CA GLY A 408 -3.82 -2.99 -10.46
C GLY A 408 -4.42 -1.60 -10.23
N LEU A 409 -3.69 -0.49 -10.46
CA LEU A 409 -4.21 0.88 -10.43
C LEU A 409 -4.19 1.56 -11.81
N GLU A 410 -3.88 0.83 -12.88
CA GLU A 410 -3.67 1.36 -14.25
C GLU A 410 -4.92 2.02 -14.85
N LYS A 411 -6.11 1.67 -14.34
CA LYS A 411 -7.40 2.25 -14.73
C LYS A 411 -7.70 3.60 -14.05
N LEU A 412 -6.95 3.99 -13.00
CA LEU A 412 -7.24 5.14 -12.17
C LEU A 412 -6.40 6.35 -12.59
N ASN A 413 -7.06 7.46 -12.92
CA ASN A 413 -6.38 8.68 -13.34
C ASN A 413 -5.77 9.39 -12.12
N ILE A 414 -4.47 9.16 -11.90
CA ILE A 414 -3.71 9.80 -10.84
C ILE A 414 -3.48 11.28 -11.22
N LEU A 415 -3.88 12.19 -10.33
CA LEU A 415 -3.66 13.63 -10.49
C LEU A 415 -2.57 14.10 -9.50
N PRO A 416 -1.29 14.09 -9.90
CA PRO A 416 -0.18 14.50 -9.05
C PRO A 416 -0.06 16.02 -8.98
N PHE A 417 -0.01 16.55 -7.76
CA PHE A 417 0.16 17.98 -7.53
C PHE A 417 1.55 18.35 -6.99
N ARG A 418 1.98 19.57 -7.35
CA ARG A 418 3.08 20.28 -6.70
C ARG A 418 2.63 20.76 -5.31
N VAL A 419 3.58 21.08 -4.44
CA VAL A 419 3.27 21.55 -3.07
C VAL A 419 2.50 22.87 -3.14
N ALA A 420 1.38 22.98 -2.43
CA ALA A 420 0.70 24.26 -2.22
C ALA A 420 1.25 24.95 -0.97
N ALA A 421 1.51 26.25 -1.05
CA ALA A 421 2.05 27.08 0.03
C ALA A 421 1.33 28.45 0.06
N TYR A 422 1.48 29.19 1.15
CA TYR A 422 0.90 30.53 1.26
C TYR A 422 1.77 31.55 0.53
N ASP A 423 1.24 32.19 -0.52
CA ASP A 423 1.92 33.26 -1.24
C ASP A 423 1.76 34.58 -0.49
N THR A 424 2.87 35.15 -0.03
CA THR A 424 2.89 36.37 0.81
C THR A 424 2.72 37.66 0.01
N LYS A 425 2.77 37.61 -1.33
CA LYS A 425 2.42 38.74 -2.20
C LYS A 425 0.93 38.76 -2.51
N ASP A 426 0.43 37.61 -2.98
CA ASP A 426 -0.96 37.47 -3.41
C ASP A 426 -1.95 37.25 -2.24
N ASN A 427 -1.44 37.03 -1.03
CA ASN A 427 -2.19 36.74 0.20
C ASN A 427 -3.22 35.60 0.06
N LYS A 428 -2.79 34.52 -0.62
CA LYS A 428 -3.61 33.34 -0.89
C LYS A 428 -2.75 32.08 -0.98
N MET A 429 -3.38 30.91 -0.95
CA MET A 429 -2.69 29.66 -1.23
C MET A 429 -2.45 29.49 -2.74
N ALA A 430 -1.22 29.16 -3.12
CA ALA A 430 -0.80 28.96 -4.51
C ALA A 430 0.17 27.76 -4.63
N PHE A 431 0.41 27.27 -5.84
CA PHE A 431 1.44 26.26 -6.09
C PHE A 431 2.83 26.86 -5.91
N PHE A 432 3.69 26.16 -5.15
CA PHE A 432 5.05 26.59 -4.87
C PHE A 432 5.90 26.66 -6.15
N ASP A 433 6.58 27.78 -6.31
CA ASP A 433 7.51 28.08 -7.39
C ASP A 433 8.91 28.34 -6.79
N PRO A 434 9.92 27.50 -7.13
CA PRO A 434 11.26 27.60 -6.54
C PRO A 434 12.01 28.87 -6.97
N THR A 435 11.68 29.46 -8.13
CA THR A 435 12.36 30.68 -8.62
C THR A 435 12.13 31.88 -7.69
N ARG A 436 10.98 31.88 -7.00
CA ARG A 436 10.53 32.92 -6.08
C ARG A 436 10.24 32.38 -4.67
N ALA A 437 10.95 31.31 -4.28
CA ALA A 437 10.75 30.57 -3.02
C ALA A 437 10.61 31.45 -1.75
N LYS A 438 11.30 32.60 -1.70
CA LYS A 438 11.24 33.58 -0.60
C LYS A 438 9.85 34.21 -0.38
N ASP A 439 9.00 34.21 -1.40
CA ASP A 439 7.65 34.77 -1.35
C ASP A 439 6.64 33.78 -0.73
N PHE A 440 7.02 32.51 -0.53
CA PHE A 440 6.14 31.46 0.00
C PHE A 440 6.38 31.16 1.48
N LEU A 441 5.30 31.10 2.26
CA LEU A 441 5.29 30.65 3.64
C LEU A 441 4.71 29.23 3.76
N PHE A 442 5.52 28.31 4.27
CA PHE A 442 5.07 26.97 4.66
C PHE A 442 4.59 26.98 6.12
N ILE A 443 3.33 26.56 6.33
CA ILE A 443 2.72 26.42 7.66
C ILE A 443 2.49 24.92 7.89
N SER A 444 3.38 24.29 8.65
CA SER A 444 3.24 22.87 9.00
C SER A 444 2.07 22.65 9.96
N GLY A 445 1.57 21.41 10.04
CA GLY A 445 0.54 21.03 11.00
C GLY A 445 0.91 21.40 12.44
N THR A 446 2.18 21.22 12.84
CA THR A 446 2.66 21.66 14.16
C THR A 446 2.61 23.18 14.36
N LYS A 447 2.93 23.99 13.33
CA LYS A 447 2.80 25.46 13.40
C LYS A 447 1.34 25.92 13.44
N MET A 448 0.48 25.27 12.66
CA MET A 448 -0.98 25.47 12.71
C MET A 448 -1.54 25.16 14.11
N ARG A 449 -1.13 24.03 14.70
CA ARG A 449 -1.53 23.66 16.07
C ARG A 449 -0.97 24.62 17.14
N ALA A 450 0.21 25.22 16.91
CA ALA A 450 0.74 26.25 17.79
C ALA A 450 -0.11 27.53 17.77
N PHE A 451 -0.46 28.05 16.58
CA PHE A 451 -1.35 29.22 16.45
C PHE A 451 -2.70 28.99 17.12
N ALA A 452 -3.34 27.83 16.86
CA ALA A 452 -4.64 27.51 17.46
C ALA A 452 -4.57 27.36 18.99
N LYS A 453 -3.41 26.99 19.57
CA LYS A 453 -3.20 26.93 21.01
C LYS A 453 -2.93 28.30 21.64
N SER A 454 -2.27 29.23 20.94
CA SER A 454 -2.02 30.60 21.44
C SER A 454 -3.15 31.59 21.18
N GLY A 455 -4.19 31.18 20.43
CA GLY A 455 -5.27 32.08 19.98
C GLY A 455 -4.85 33.00 18.83
N GLU A 456 -3.66 32.79 18.25
CA GLU A 456 -3.22 33.49 17.04
C GLU A 456 -3.97 32.97 15.80
N ASN A 457 -4.15 33.84 14.81
CA ASN A 457 -4.66 33.42 13.50
C ASN A 457 -3.49 33.14 12.55
N PRO A 458 -3.59 32.13 11.66
CA PRO A 458 -2.72 32.04 10.49
C PRO A 458 -2.98 33.25 9.57
N PRO A 459 -2.11 33.50 8.57
CA PRO A 459 -2.36 34.51 7.55
C PRO A 459 -3.74 34.37 6.91
N GLU A 460 -4.37 35.51 6.65
CA GLU A 460 -5.66 35.59 5.96
C GLU A 460 -5.60 34.85 4.61
N GLY A 461 -6.60 34.06 4.27
CA GLY A 461 -6.57 33.22 3.06
C GLY A 461 -5.81 31.89 3.19
N PHE A 462 -5.18 31.56 4.33
CA PHE A 462 -4.65 30.21 4.59
C PHE A 462 -5.75 29.16 4.83
N MET A 463 -6.80 29.51 5.57
CA MET A 463 -7.97 28.68 5.89
C MET A 463 -9.20 29.59 6.01
N CYS A 464 -10.41 29.07 5.79
CA CYS A 464 -11.63 29.84 5.99
C CYS A 464 -11.83 30.26 7.47
N PRO A 465 -12.33 31.48 7.77
CA PRO A 465 -12.42 31.97 9.14
C PRO A 465 -13.38 31.18 10.05
N SER A 466 -14.44 30.56 9.51
CA SER A 466 -15.33 29.73 10.32
C SER A 466 -14.71 28.37 10.66
N GLY A 467 -14.02 27.74 9.70
CA GLY A 467 -13.27 26.50 9.90
C GLY A 467 -12.09 26.67 10.86
N TRP A 468 -11.42 27.84 10.85
CA TRP A 468 -10.37 28.15 11.81
C TRP A 468 -10.91 28.19 13.26
N LYS A 469 -12.08 28.82 13.48
CA LYS A 469 -12.70 28.92 14.81
C LYS A 469 -13.03 27.56 15.43
N VAL A 470 -13.38 26.55 14.62
CA VAL A 470 -13.58 25.17 15.09
C VAL A 470 -12.29 24.60 15.67
N LEU A 471 -11.15 24.85 15.03
CA LEU A 471 -9.85 24.39 15.52
C LEU A 471 -9.43 25.12 16.80
N VAL A 472 -9.58 26.45 16.87
CA VAL A 472 -9.28 27.24 18.08
C VAL A 472 -10.09 26.71 19.28
N LYS A 473 -11.42 26.61 19.14
CA LYS A 473 -12.34 26.03 20.14
C LYS A 473 -11.89 24.65 20.65
N TYR A 474 -11.40 23.78 19.76
CA TYR A 474 -10.84 22.48 20.14
C TYR A 474 -9.52 22.62 20.93
N TYR A 475 -8.57 23.40 20.44
CA TYR A 475 -7.27 23.60 21.12
C TYR A 475 -7.35 24.43 22.41
N GLU A 476 -8.42 25.21 22.61
CA GLU A 476 -8.82 25.80 23.89
C GLU A 476 -9.36 24.73 24.86
N SER A 477 -10.24 23.83 24.39
CA SER A 477 -10.81 22.78 25.26
C SER A 477 -9.74 21.85 25.86
N LEU A 478 -8.72 21.48 25.09
CA LEU A 478 -7.57 20.72 25.58
C LEU A 478 -6.77 21.43 26.69
N GLN A 479 -6.78 22.76 26.74
CA GLN A 479 -6.11 23.55 27.79
C GLN A 479 -6.97 23.68 29.06
N ALA A 480 -8.30 23.56 28.93
CA ALA A 480 -9.22 23.56 30.06
C ALA A 480 -9.26 22.22 30.81
N GLU A 481 -8.82 21.11 30.17
CA GLU A 481 -8.84 19.77 30.76
C GLU A 481 -7.54 19.37 31.49
N GLU A 482 -6.42 20.08 31.32
CA GLU A 482 -5.21 19.84 32.12
C GLU A 482 -5.39 20.32 33.58
N PRO A 483 -5.36 19.44 34.60
CA PRO A 483 -5.54 19.86 35.98
C PRO A 483 -4.33 20.68 36.47
N SER A 484 -4.59 21.87 37.00
CA SER A 484 -3.57 22.82 37.43
C SER A 484 -2.71 22.29 38.59
N GLN A 485 -1.60 21.61 38.27
CA GLN A 485 -0.60 21.18 39.24
C GLN A 485 0.21 22.37 39.77
N GLN A 486 -0.40 23.15 40.68
CA GLN A 486 0.34 24.07 41.52
C GLN A 486 1.24 23.27 42.48
N PRO A 487 2.57 23.50 42.51
CA PRO A 487 3.43 22.82 43.46
C PRO A 487 3.11 23.30 44.88
N LYS A 488 2.80 22.36 45.78
CA LYS A 488 2.67 22.64 47.22
C LYS A 488 4.04 22.98 47.79
N VAL A 489 4.37 24.27 47.85
CA VAL A 489 5.47 24.76 48.67
C VAL A 489 5.09 24.56 50.14
N VAL A 490 5.90 23.79 50.87
CA VAL A 490 5.76 23.65 52.32
C VAL A 490 6.28 24.93 52.97
N HIS A 491 5.50 25.52 53.87
CA HIS A 491 5.95 26.63 54.69
C HIS A 491 6.87 26.11 55.81
N GLU A 492 8.16 26.43 55.71
CA GLU A 492 8.99 26.67 56.88
C GLU A 492 9.27 28.19 56.94
N GLU A 493 8.92 28.81 58.06
CA GLU A 493 9.19 30.22 58.34
C GLU A 493 10.38 30.36 59.31
N LYS A 494 10.92 31.59 59.40
CA LYS A 494 12.05 32.06 60.25
C LYS A 494 13.45 31.92 59.59
N GLU A 495 14.37 32.87 59.73
CA GLU A 495 14.33 34.17 60.44
C GLU A 495 15.31 35.22 59.85
N GLU A 496 15.24 36.46 60.35
CA GLU A 496 16.26 37.55 60.29
C GLU A 496 16.70 38.18 58.94
N GLU A 497 15.96 39.21 58.55
CA GLU A 497 16.42 40.62 58.52
C GLU A 497 17.86 41.00 58.07
N SER A 498 17.99 41.78 56.98
CA SER A 498 18.77 43.03 56.94
C SER A 498 18.64 43.82 55.61
N ASN A 499 19.01 45.11 55.62
CA ASN A 499 18.72 46.16 54.62
C ASN A 499 19.84 47.25 54.72
N PRO A 500 19.95 48.35 53.91
CA PRO A 500 19.58 48.66 52.51
C PRO A 500 20.78 49.21 51.65
N LYS A 501 20.47 49.74 50.44
CA LYS A 501 21.10 50.90 49.72
C LYS A 501 22.13 50.66 48.57
N LYS A 502 21.66 50.86 47.33
CA LYS A 502 22.08 51.89 46.32
C LYS A 502 21.48 51.56 44.94
N LYS A 503 20.56 52.37 44.39
CA LYS A 503 20.80 53.45 43.40
C LYS A 503 21.75 53.04 42.25
N LEU A 504 21.31 52.84 41.00
CA LEU A 504 20.59 53.72 40.04
C LEU A 504 21.53 54.64 39.25
N ILE A 505 21.51 54.53 37.91
CA ILE A 505 21.60 55.64 36.92
C ILE A 505 21.22 55.12 35.52
N THR A 506 20.59 55.96 34.70
CA THR A 506 20.14 55.67 33.32
C THR A 506 20.45 56.84 32.39
N VAL A 507 21.27 56.64 31.35
CA VAL A 507 21.53 57.56 30.21
C VAL A 507 22.04 56.74 29.02
N GLY A 508 21.74 56.98 27.73
CA GLY A 508 20.71 57.87 27.16
C GLY A 508 21.06 58.43 25.75
N HIS A 509 20.10 58.30 24.82
CA HIS A 509 19.74 59.26 23.74
C HIS A 509 20.70 59.78 22.63
N LYS A 510 20.13 59.78 21.39
CA LYS A 510 20.16 60.79 20.28
C LYS A 510 21.10 60.65 19.06
N ASN A 511 20.45 60.64 17.88
CA ASN A 511 20.64 61.39 16.61
C ASN A 511 21.95 62.21 16.43
N ALA A 512 22.58 62.35 15.25
CA ALA A 512 21.96 62.84 14.00
C ALA A 512 22.89 62.88 12.74
N ALA A 513 22.25 62.86 11.55
CA ALA A 513 22.53 63.67 10.34
C ALA A 513 23.74 63.45 9.38
N LEU A 514 23.47 63.89 8.14
CA LEU A 514 24.33 64.43 7.06
C LEU A 514 24.86 63.54 5.90
N GLN A 515 24.70 64.13 4.72
CA GLN A 515 25.00 63.63 3.36
C GLN A 515 26.49 63.75 2.99
N LEU A 516 26.90 63.02 1.96
CA LEU A 516 27.79 63.50 0.88
C LEU A 516 27.54 62.65 -0.40
N GLY A 517 28.10 63.03 -1.56
CA GLY A 517 27.92 62.28 -2.81
C GLY A 517 28.67 62.82 -4.03
N ARG A 518 28.25 62.37 -5.23
CA ARG A 518 28.82 62.52 -6.60
C ARG A 518 29.83 61.44 -7.05
N GLY A 519 29.64 60.96 -8.28
CA GLY A 519 30.51 60.09 -9.07
C GLY A 519 29.82 59.73 -10.40
N SER A 520 30.52 59.86 -11.54
CA SER A 520 29.95 59.75 -12.91
C SER A 520 31.05 59.26 -13.89
N LYS A 521 30.81 58.82 -15.14
CA LYS A 521 29.63 58.67 -16.03
C LYS A 521 29.92 57.48 -17.00
N TRP A 522 29.04 57.25 -17.99
CA TRP A 522 29.22 56.49 -19.24
C TRP A 522 28.78 55.01 -19.22
N GLY A 523 28.11 54.58 -20.29
CA GLY A 523 27.67 53.19 -20.52
C GLY A 523 26.34 53.07 -21.27
N ASP A 524 26.23 53.64 -22.47
CA ASP A 524 25.00 53.59 -23.28
C ASP A 524 24.92 52.29 -24.12
N THR A 525 23.78 51.57 -24.11
CA THR A 525 23.27 50.87 -25.30
C THR A 525 21.78 50.53 -25.18
N MET A 526 21.04 50.58 -26.30
CA MET A 526 19.63 50.17 -26.41
C MET A 526 19.54 48.81 -27.12
N SER A 527 18.59 47.97 -26.71
CA SER A 527 17.90 46.94 -27.51
C SER A 527 16.71 46.45 -26.67
N THR A 528 15.49 46.92 -26.91
CA THR A 528 14.47 46.43 -27.90
C THR A 528 13.83 45.10 -27.53
N GLN A 529 12.51 45.03 -27.74
CA GLN A 529 11.65 43.92 -27.33
C GLN A 529 11.70 42.76 -28.33
N SER A 530 11.39 41.56 -27.85
CA SER A 530 10.78 40.49 -28.66
C SER A 530 9.79 39.76 -27.74
N VAL A 531 8.50 39.87 -28.06
CA VAL A 531 7.42 39.07 -27.47
C VAL A 531 6.78 38.35 -28.63
N GLU A 532 6.95 37.04 -28.69
CA GLU A 532 6.28 36.21 -29.69
C GLU A 532 4.89 35.85 -29.17
N HIS A 533 3.88 36.32 -29.88
CA HIS A 533 2.48 35.97 -29.70
C HIS A 533 2.09 35.10 -30.90
N ASP A 534 2.00 33.78 -30.71
CA ASP A 534 1.30 32.93 -31.66
C ASP A 534 -0.21 33.18 -31.54
N ALA A 535 -0.84 33.46 -32.69
CA ALA A 535 -2.25 33.82 -32.77
C ALA A 535 -2.90 33.34 -34.08
N SER A 536 -2.94 32.02 -34.29
CA SER A 536 -3.80 31.40 -35.30
C SER A 536 -5.21 31.20 -34.73
N VAL A 537 -6.12 32.13 -35.01
CA VAL A 537 -7.54 32.01 -34.63
C VAL A 537 -8.27 31.23 -35.72
N ASP A 538 -8.57 29.96 -35.42
CA ASP A 538 -9.30 29.06 -36.31
C ASP A 538 -10.81 29.34 -36.26
N LEU A 539 -11.44 29.58 -37.41
CA LEU A 539 -12.74 30.26 -37.50
C LEU A 539 -13.93 29.31 -37.76
N GLU A 540 -13.69 28.02 -38.02
CA GLU A 540 -14.76 27.01 -38.18
C GLU A 540 -15.43 26.60 -36.84
N GLY A 541 -14.89 27.04 -35.70
CA GLY A 541 -15.21 26.48 -34.37
C GLY A 541 -16.50 26.96 -33.68
N VAL A 542 -17.28 27.89 -34.25
CA VAL A 542 -18.38 28.55 -33.54
C VAL A 542 -19.75 28.06 -33.99
N VAL A 543 -20.33 27.13 -33.22
CA VAL A 543 -21.70 26.61 -33.43
C VAL A 543 -22.55 26.96 -32.20
N LEU A 544 -23.59 27.79 -32.38
CA LEU A 544 -24.58 28.04 -31.33
C LEU A 544 -25.43 26.78 -31.05
N PRO A 545 -25.87 26.57 -29.79
CA PRO A 545 -26.70 25.42 -29.44
C PRO A 545 -28.10 25.56 -30.05
N SER A 546 -28.42 24.68 -31.01
CA SER A 546 -29.78 24.59 -31.59
C SER A 546 -30.86 24.52 -30.51
N SER A 547 -32.02 25.10 -30.77
CA SER A 547 -33.12 25.47 -29.82
C SER A 547 -33.83 24.34 -29.05
N GLY A 548 -33.20 23.19 -28.84
CA GLY A 548 -33.80 21.99 -28.25
C GLY A 548 -33.70 21.83 -26.73
N ASN A 549 -32.68 22.38 -26.06
CA ASN A 549 -32.47 22.18 -24.61
C ASN A 549 -31.77 23.38 -23.94
N ALA A 550 -32.52 24.20 -23.21
CA ALA A 550 -31.98 25.24 -22.33
C ALA A 550 -32.63 25.15 -20.93
N MET A 551 -31.85 24.73 -19.94
CA MET A 551 -32.11 24.99 -18.52
C MET A 551 -30.84 25.60 -17.89
N GLY A 552 -30.68 26.90 -18.09
CA GLY A 552 -29.72 27.75 -17.39
C GLY A 552 -30.41 29.03 -16.95
N ASP A 553 -29.74 29.85 -16.13
CA ASP A 553 -30.19 31.22 -15.89
C ASP A 553 -30.18 31.99 -17.22
N PRO A 554 -31.32 32.53 -17.71
CA PRO A 554 -31.36 33.23 -18.98
C PRO A 554 -30.31 34.34 -19.08
N GLY A 555 -30.01 35.05 -17.99
CA GLY A 555 -29.02 36.14 -17.99
C GLY A 555 -27.60 35.70 -18.39
N ASP A 556 -27.17 34.52 -17.96
CA ASP A 556 -25.85 33.95 -18.27
C ASP A 556 -25.82 33.34 -19.69
N VAL A 557 -26.94 32.78 -20.15
CA VAL A 557 -27.09 32.32 -21.55
C VAL A 557 -27.03 33.51 -22.51
N TYR A 558 -27.79 34.58 -22.23
CA TYR A 558 -27.75 35.82 -23.01
C TYR A 558 -26.37 36.47 -22.96
N GLY A 559 -25.73 36.57 -21.78
CA GLY A 559 -24.39 37.15 -21.65
C GLY A 559 -23.34 36.45 -22.52
N LYS A 560 -23.40 35.12 -22.62
CA LYS A 560 -22.50 34.31 -23.48
C LYS A 560 -22.83 34.45 -24.96
N MET A 561 -24.12 34.49 -25.32
CA MET A 561 -24.56 34.75 -26.70
C MET A 561 -24.10 36.14 -27.16
N LEU A 562 -24.30 37.16 -26.33
CA LEU A 562 -23.92 38.55 -26.58
C LEU A 562 -22.40 38.73 -26.67
N THR A 563 -21.62 38.04 -25.84
CA THR A 563 -20.14 38.05 -25.92
C THR A 563 -19.63 37.34 -27.18
N SER A 564 -20.33 36.29 -27.63
CA SER A 564 -20.00 35.59 -28.88
C SER A 564 -20.32 36.45 -30.11
N LEU A 565 -21.41 37.21 -30.05
CA LEU A 565 -21.77 38.23 -31.04
C LEU A 565 -20.79 39.42 -31.05
N ASP A 566 -20.43 39.97 -29.88
CA ASP A 566 -19.39 41.02 -29.74
C ASP A 566 -18.11 40.62 -30.50
N PHE A 567 -17.60 39.41 -30.29
CA PHE A 567 -16.38 38.93 -30.94
C PHE A 567 -16.57 38.60 -32.42
N GLY A 568 -17.65 37.91 -32.78
CA GLY A 568 -17.92 37.51 -34.17
C GLY A 568 -18.14 38.70 -35.10
N VAL A 569 -18.91 39.71 -34.65
CA VAL A 569 -19.15 40.95 -35.39
C VAL A 569 -17.84 41.73 -35.54
N ALA A 570 -17.08 41.95 -34.45
CA ALA A 570 -15.83 42.68 -34.51
C ALA A 570 -14.81 42.04 -35.47
N CYS A 571 -14.64 40.72 -35.42
CA CYS A 571 -13.73 39.99 -36.32
C CYS A 571 -14.20 40.04 -37.79
N PHE A 572 -15.50 39.97 -38.03
CA PHE A 572 -16.07 40.12 -39.37
C PHE A 572 -15.83 41.54 -39.95
N CYS A 573 -16.14 42.59 -39.18
CA CYS A 573 -15.90 43.97 -39.58
C CYS A 573 -14.41 44.21 -39.90
N GLU A 574 -13.49 43.72 -39.06
CA GLU A 574 -12.04 43.82 -39.30
C GLU A 574 -11.60 43.07 -40.57
N LYS A 575 -12.11 41.86 -40.82
CA LYS A 575 -11.83 41.14 -42.08
C LYS A 575 -12.36 41.89 -43.31
N VAL A 576 -13.56 42.46 -43.27
CA VAL A 576 -14.13 43.24 -44.38
C VAL A 576 -13.30 44.49 -44.66
N SER A 577 -12.92 45.25 -43.65
CA SER A 577 -12.05 46.44 -43.81
C SER A 577 -10.67 46.08 -44.37
N ASN A 578 -10.08 44.95 -43.94
CA ASN A 578 -8.82 44.46 -44.51
C ASN A 578 -8.98 44.03 -45.98
N LEU A 579 -10.12 43.42 -46.34
CA LEU A 579 -10.40 43.04 -47.72
C LEU A 579 -10.61 44.27 -48.63
N SER A 580 -11.20 45.36 -48.13
CA SER A 580 -11.25 46.65 -48.85
C SER A 580 -9.85 47.19 -49.21
N ILE A 581 -8.87 47.03 -48.33
CA ILE A 581 -7.47 47.43 -48.60
C ILE A 581 -6.86 46.53 -49.69
N PHE A 582 -7.14 45.22 -49.65
CA PHE A 582 -6.70 44.29 -50.69
C PHE A 582 -7.34 44.60 -52.05
N VAL A 583 -8.63 44.94 -52.09
CA VAL A 583 -9.33 45.35 -53.31
C VAL A 583 -8.67 46.58 -53.96
N MET A 584 -8.27 47.58 -53.19
CA MET A 584 -7.56 48.75 -53.72
C MET A 584 -6.22 48.40 -54.40
N TYR A 585 -5.53 47.35 -53.92
CA TYR A 585 -4.35 46.81 -54.58
C TYR A 585 -4.72 46.10 -55.89
N VAL A 586 -5.82 45.33 -55.91
CA VAL A 586 -6.32 44.68 -57.12
C VAL A 586 -6.82 45.68 -58.17
N GLU A 587 -7.46 46.80 -57.78
CA GLU A 587 -7.79 47.93 -58.68
C GLU A 587 -6.55 48.56 -59.31
N THR A 588 -5.45 48.67 -58.54
CA THR A 588 -4.17 49.19 -59.05
C THR A 588 -3.57 48.24 -60.08
N MET A 589 -3.62 46.94 -59.80
CA MET A 589 -3.20 45.87 -60.71
C MET A 589 -4.07 45.79 -61.98
N GLU A 590 -5.37 46.04 -61.89
CA GLU A 590 -6.27 46.16 -63.05
C GLU A 590 -5.83 47.32 -63.95
N CYS A 591 -5.57 48.49 -63.37
CA CYS A 591 -5.12 49.67 -64.12
C CYS A 591 -3.76 49.45 -64.82
N GLU A 592 -2.81 48.76 -64.16
CA GLU A 592 -1.54 48.34 -64.78
C GLU A 592 -1.77 47.37 -65.95
N PHE A 593 -2.65 46.39 -65.77
CA PHE A 593 -2.97 45.38 -66.79
C PHE A 593 -3.72 45.97 -68.00
N GLU A 594 -4.72 46.83 -67.80
CA GLU A 594 -5.44 47.50 -68.89
C GLU A 594 -4.52 48.43 -69.71
N ALA A 595 -3.59 49.13 -69.06
CA ALA A 595 -2.60 49.95 -69.76
C ALA A 595 -1.73 49.09 -70.70
N LEU A 596 -1.18 47.98 -70.18
CA LEU A 596 -0.37 47.04 -70.97
C LEU A 596 -1.18 46.34 -72.08
N ALA A 597 -2.47 46.06 -71.86
CA ALA A 597 -3.35 45.46 -72.86
C ALA A 597 -3.67 46.39 -74.06
N LEU A 598 -3.55 47.72 -73.86
CA LEU A 598 -3.72 48.72 -74.92
C LEU A 598 -2.43 48.96 -75.72
N GLU A 599 -1.26 48.78 -75.10
CA GLU A 599 0.06 48.92 -75.73
C GLU A 599 0.47 47.62 -76.46
N LYS A 600 -0.03 47.49 -77.70
CA LYS A 600 0.07 46.29 -78.56
C LYS A 600 1.48 45.86 -79.05
N GLU A 601 2.53 46.18 -78.30
CA GLU A 601 3.92 45.82 -78.64
C GLU A 601 4.56 44.82 -77.65
N ASP A 602 4.11 44.72 -76.38
CA ASP A 602 4.58 43.68 -75.43
C ASP A 602 3.48 42.68 -75.02
N HIS A 603 3.42 41.57 -75.75
CA HIS A 603 2.55 40.44 -75.44
C HIS A 603 2.98 39.61 -74.22
N ILE A 604 4.22 39.72 -73.72
CA ILE A 604 4.72 38.87 -72.63
C ILE A 604 4.49 39.56 -71.28
N GLY A 605 4.85 40.84 -71.14
CA GLY A 605 4.56 41.62 -69.93
C GLY A 605 3.07 41.68 -69.62
N CYS A 606 2.23 41.83 -70.66
CA CYS A 606 0.78 41.78 -70.55
C CYS A 606 0.28 40.42 -70.00
N VAL A 607 0.84 39.29 -70.43
CA VAL A 607 0.43 37.95 -69.96
C VAL A 607 0.91 37.68 -68.53
N GLU A 608 2.15 38.06 -68.16
CA GLU A 608 2.63 37.89 -66.78
C GLU A 608 1.77 38.71 -65.79
N LYS A 609 1.48 39.98 -66.12
CA LYS A 609 0.58 40.83 -65.31
C LYS A 609 -0.88 40.37 -65.32
N GLY A 610 -1.37 39.86 -66.44
CA GLY A 610 -2.71 39.29 -66.54
C GLY A 610 -2.91 38.06 -65.66
N VAL A 611 -1.90 37.19 -65.54
CA VAL A 611 -1.94 36.02 -64.63
C VAL A 611 -1.84 36.44 -63.16
N GLU A 612 -1.01 37.44 -62.83
CA GLU A 612 -0.95 38.03 -61.48
C GLU A 612 -2.33 38.60 -61.08
N PHE A 613 -2.99 39.34 -61.98
CA PHE A 613 -4.33 39.90 -61.78
C PHE A 613 -5.44 38.83 -61.69
N ASP A 614 -5.40 37.78 -62.52
CA ASP A 614 -6.36 36.66 -62.49
C ASP A 614 -6.27 35.88 -61.16
N LEU A 615 -5.05 35.62 -60.67
CA LEU A 615 -4.83 34.96 -59.39
C LEU A 615 -5.33 35.79 -58.21
N LEU A 616 -4.99 37.09 -58.15
CA LEU A 616 -5.45 37.98 -57.08
C LEU A 616 -6.97 38.16 -57.10
N SER A 617 -7.58 38.22 -58.28
CA SER A 617 -9.05 38.28 -58.45
C SER A 617 -9.73 36.99 -57.98
N VAL A 618 -9.16 35.81 -58.25
CA VAL A 618 -9.68 34.52 -57.77
C VAL A 618 -9.56 34.37 -56.26
N VAL A 619 -8.48 34.86 -55.65
CA VAL A 619 -8.32 34.89 -54.18
C VAL A 619 -9.38 35.80 -53.55
N LEU A 620 -9.56 37.02 -54.09
CA LEU A 620 -10.59 37.96 -53.66
C LEU A 620 -12.00 37.33 -53.73
N ASP A 621 -12.33 36.68 -54.84
CA ASP A 621 -13.59 35.96 -55.04
C ASP A 621 -13.81 34.85 -54.00
N SER A 622 -12.74 34.22 -53.49
CA SER A 622 -12.85 33.15 -52.48
C SER A 622 -13.10 33.71 -51.08
N GLU A 623 -12.25 34.64 -50.61
CA GLU A 623 -12.43 35.32 -49.32
C GLU A 623 -13.80 36.01 -49.25
N MET A 624 -14.25 36.62 -50.35
CA MET A 624 -15.56 37.29 -50.43
C MET A 624 -16.72 36.30 -50.26
N ARG A 625 -16.66 35.09 -50.84
CA ARG A 625 -17.67 34.03 -50.61
C ARG A 625 -17.67 33.52 -49.17
N GLU A 626 -16.50 33.35 -48.56
CA GLU A 626 -16.40 32.88 -47.18
C GLU A 626 -16.95 33.92 -46.19
N LEU A 627 -16.64 35.20 -46.40
CA LEU A 627 -17.22 36.31 -45.65
C LEU A 627 -18.74 36.43 -45.86
N GLU A 628 -19.26 36.19 -47.07
CA GLU A 628 -20.72 36.15 -47.29
C GLU A 628 -21.38 35.01 -46.49
N GLY A 629 -20.72 33.86 -46.32
CA GLY A 629 -21.17 32.78 -45.44
C GLY A 629 -21.16 33.18 -43.94
N VAL A 630 -20.10 33.83 -43.49
CA VAL A 630 -19.99 34.33 -42.10
C VAL A 630 -21.03 35.42 -41.82
N LEU A 631 -21.25 36.35 -42.74
CA LEU A 631 -22.27 37.41 -42.62
C LEU A 631 -23.67 36.84 -42.42
N ASN A 632 -24.09 35.91 -43.28
CA ASN A 632 -25.40 35.24 -43.18
C ASN A 632 -25.55 34.50 -41.83
N THR A 633 -24.45 33.91 -41.32
CA THR A 633 -24.43 33.21 -40.03
C THR A 633 -24.59 34.18 -38.86
N LEU A 634 -23.85 35.28 -38.84
CA LEU A 634 -23.94 36.32 -37.80
C LEU A 634 -25.29 37.03 -37.81
N GLN A 635 -25.83 37.38 -39.00
CA GLN A 635 -27.17 37.93 -39.13
C GLN A 635 -28.24 36.96 -38.62
N GLY A 636 -28.08 35.65 -38.88
CA GLY A 636 -28.92 34.61 -38.30
C GLY A 636 -28.90 34.61 -36.77
N TRP A 637 -27.72 34.66 -36.15
CA TRP A 637 -27.58 34.68 -34.68
C TRP A 637 -28.11 35.96 -34.02
N VAL A 638 -27.95 37.12 -34.67
CA VAL A 638 -28.60 38.37 -34.22
C VAL A 638 -30.13 38.24 -34.30
N GLY A 639 -30.66 37.63 -35.38
CA GLY A 639 -32.08 37.33 -35.52
C GLY A 639 -32.61 36.39 -34.43
N GLU A 640 -31.90 35.29 -34.16
CA GLU A 640 -32.23 34.34 -33.08
C GLU A 640 -32.19 35.02 -31.71
N ALA A 641 -31.15 35.82 -31.41
CA ALA A 641 -31.09 36.60 -30.18
C ALA A 641 -32.29 37.55 -30.04
N ARG A 642 -32.72 38.17 -31.15
CA ARG A 642 -33.86 39.08 -31.19
C ARG A 642 -35.20 38.39 -30.95
N GLU A 643 -35.39 37.16 -31.42
CA GLU A 643 -36.60 36.37 -31.11
C GLU A 643 -36.70 35.98 -29.63
N TRP A 644 -35.56 35.80 -28.94
CA TRP A 644 -35.55 35.48 -27.52
C TRP A 644 -35.86 36.70 -26.63
N VAL A 645 -35.63 37.93 -27.11
CA VAL A 645 -36.03 39.19 -26.46
C VAL A 645 -37.52 39.49 -26.72
N CYS A 646 -38.39 38.67 -26.13
CA CYS A 646 -39.85 38.82 -26.24
C CYS A 646 -40.41 39.79 -25.17
N PRO A 647 -41.33 40.73 -25.48
CA PRO A 647 -41.66 41.85 -24.58
C PRO A 647 -42.44 41.54 -23.29
N ASP A 648 -42.80 40.27 -23.01
CA ASP A 648 -43.78 39.95 -21.96
C ASP A 648 -43.18 39.82 -20.55
N SER A 649 -42.95 41.00 -19.95
CA SER A 649 -42.98 41.30 -18.51
C SER A 649 -41.67 41.37 -17.68
N ARG A 650 -41.43 42.58 -17.14
CA ARG A 650 -40.87 42.88 -15.79
C ARG A 650 -39.35 42.82 -15.53
N LEU A 651 -38.49 43.09 -16.51
CA LEU A 651 -37.10 43.52 -16.25
C LEU A 651 -36.68 44.66 -17.21
N GLU A 652 -37.05 45.91 -16.90
CA GLU A 652 -37.01 47.00 -17.87
C GLU A 652 -35.58 47.51 -18.22
N GLU A 653 -34.63 47.55 -17.29
CA GLU A 653 -33.30 48.16 -17.56
C GLU A 653 -32.33 47.23 -18.30
N ALA A 654 -32.25 45.95 -17.90
CA ALA A 654 -31.27 45.00 -18.44
C ALA A 654 -31.59 44.53 -19.87
N PHE A 655 -32.88 44.45 -20.23
CA PHE A 655 -33.30 44.09 -21.58
C PHE A 655 -33.20 45.27 -22.56
N VAL A 656 -33.43 46.51 -22.13
CA VAL A 656 -33.22 47.69 -22.99
C VAL A 656 -31.75 47.83 -23.38
N ALA A 657 -30.83 47.72 -22.42
CA ALA A 657 -29.39 47.74 -22.69
C ALA A 657 -28.90 46.55 -23.56
N MET A 658 -29.70 45.49 -23.69
CA MET A 658 -29.44 44.35 -24.56
C MET A 658 -30.03 44.55 -25.96
N GLU A 659 -31.24 45.10 -26.09
CA GLU A 659 -31.82 45.47 -27.38
C GLU A 659 -31.01 46.60 -28.04
N ASP A 660 -30.54 47.60 -27.28
CA ASP A 660 -29.61 48.63 -27.75
C ASP A 660 -28.33 48.02 -28.35
N LYS A 661 -27.75 46.99 -27.69
CA LYS A 661 -26.57 46.26 -28.18
C LYS A 661 -26.86 45.42 -29.43
N LEU A 662 -28.00 44.72 -29.48
CA LEU A 662 -28.40 43.97 -30.67
C LEU A 662 -28.65 44.91 -31.87
N VAL A 663 -29.19 46.11 -31.63
CA VAL A 663 -29.36 47.16 -32.66
C VAL A 663 -27.99 47.70 -33.12
N ASP A 664 -27.01 47.84 -32.23
CA ASP A 664 -25.63 48.22 -32.59
C ASP A 664 -24.96 47.15 -33.48
N TYR A 665 -25.08 45.87 -33.14
CA TYR A 665 -24.60 44.78 -34.02
C TYR A 665 -25.35 44.71 -35.35
N GLU A 666 -26.68 44.88 -35.33
CA GLU A 666 -27.48 45.00 -36.56
C GLU A 666 -26.96 46.13 -37.45
N GLN A 667 -26.54 47.26 -36.87
CA GLN A 667 -26.03 48.42 -37.61
C GLN A 667 -24.60 48.16 -38.14
N GLN A 668 -23.69 47.66 -37.32
CA GLN A 668 -22.30 47.34 -37.72
C GLN A 668 -22.25 46.25 -38.81
N LEU A 669 -23.11 45.22 -38.71
CA LEU A 669 -23.24 44.21 -39.76
C LEU A 669 -23.83 44.78 -41.05
N LYS A 670 -24.77 45.74 -40.99
CA LYS A 670 -25.31 46.41 -42.20
C LYS A 670 -24.27 47.33 -42.85
N GLU A 671 -23.46 48.02 -42.06
CA GLU A 671 -22.37 48.86 -42.59
C GLU A 671 -21.29 48.01 -43.27
N SER A 672 -20.88 46.91 -42.64
CA SER A 672 -19.95 45.94 -43.22
C SER A 672 -20.55 45.13 -44.38
N GLU A 673 -21.88 44.89 -44.39
CA GLU A 673 -22.59 44.31 -45.54
C GLU A 673 -22.56 45.26 -46.75
N VAL A 674 -22.74 46.57 -46.55
CA VAL A 674 -22.61 47.57 -47.61
C VAL A 674 -21.17 47.60 -48.14
N GLU A 675 -20.16 47.54 -47.26
CA GLU A 675 -18.77 47.46 -47.67
C GLU A 675 -18.46 46.16 -48.45
N LEU A 676 -18.88 44.99 -47.94
CA LEU A 676 -18.72 43.70 -48.62
C LEU A 676 -19.45 43.64 -49.96
N ASN A 677 -20.62 44.30 -50.10
CA ASN A 677 -21.30 44.41 -51.40
C ASN A 677 -20.58 45.37 -52.37
N ASN A 678 -19.92 46.42 -51.89
CA ASN A 678 -19.05 47.25 -52.74
C ASN A 678 -17.82 46.46 -53.21
N ILE A 679 -17.21 45.65 -52.34
CA ILE A 679 -16.14 44.70 -52.68
C ILE A 679 -16.63 43.70 -53.75
N LYS A 680 -17.82 43.11 -53.55
CA LYS A 680 -18.46 42.17 -54.48
C LYS A 680 -18.70 42.78 -55.86
N MET A 681 -19.13 44.04 -55.92
CA MET A 681 -19.29 44.77 -57.18
C MET A 681 -17.95 44.93 -57.90
N LYS A 682 -16.90 45.40 -57.22
CA LYS A 682 -15.55 45.55 -57.78
C LYS A 682 -14.95 44.22 -58.25
N SER A 683 -15.08 43.15 -57.46
CA SER A 683 -14.66 41.81 -57.88
C SER A 683 -15.40 41.33 -59.13
N ALA A 684 -16.69 41.63 -59.24
CA ALA A 684 -17.46 41.38 -60.45
C ALA A 684 -17.12 42.34 -61.61
N ASP A 685 -16.52 43.50 -61.38
CA ASP A 685 -15.90 44.36 -62.41
C ASP A 685 -14.61 43.70 -62.93
N PHE A 686 -13.68 43.31 -62.04
CA PHE A 686 -12.42 42.62 -62.40
C PHE A 686 -12.66 41.37 -63.25
N GLN A 687 -13.63 40.53 -62.86
CA GLN A 687 -14.02 39.34 -63.62
C GLN A 687 -14.60 39.67 -65.00
N ARG A 688 -15.22 40.84 -65.18
CA ARG A 688 -15.66 41.33 -66.51
C ARG A 688 -14.50 41.84 -67.35
N SER A 689 -13.53 42.52 -66.75
CA SER A 689 -12.29 42.98 -67.41
C SER A 689 -11.49 41.77 -67.91
N LEU A 690 -11.22 40.79 -67.05
CA LEU A 690 -10.60 39.50 -67.40
C LEU A 690 -11.38 38.73 -68.48
N ALA A 691 -12.72 38.68 -68.39
CA ALA A 691 -13.55 38.03 -69.41
C ALA A 691 -13.58 38.77 -70.76
N SER A 692 -13.33 40.09 -70.78
CA SER A 692 -13.19 40.86 -72.02
C SER A 692 -11.85 40.55 -72.72
N PHE A 693 -10.77 40.42 -71.94
CA PHE A 693 -9.45 40.05 -72.45
C PHE A 693 -9.43 38.60 -72.97
N LYS A 694 -9.95 37.64 -72.19
CA LYS A 694 -10.03 36.21 -72.57
C LYS A 694 -10.93 35.93 -73.80
N LYS A 695 -11.79 36.88 -74.18
CA LYS A 695 -12.53 36.87 -75.46
C LYS A 695 -11.74 37.45 -76.64
N THR A 696 -10.72 38.26 -76.39
CA THR A 696 -9.92 38.93 -77.43
C THR A 696 -8.86 38.00 -78.03
N GLU A 697 -8.37 37.01 -77.27
CA GLU A 697 -7.52 35.92 -77.79
C GLU A 697 -8.31 34.90 -78.64
N ASN A 698 -9.53 34.55 -78.23
CA ASN A 698 -10.39 33.57 -78.91
C ASN A 698 -11.14 34.22 -80.08
N GLY A 699 -10.40 34.61 -81.12
CA GLY A 699 -10.88 35.47 -82.20
C GLY A 699 -12.01 34.88 -83.07
N GLU A 700 -13.25 35.30 -82.80
CA GLU A 700 -14.35 35.30 -83.77
C GLU A 700 -14.85 36.75 -83.98
N ILE A 701 -14.76 37.24 -85.23
CA ILE A 701 -15.29 38.55 -85.62
C ILE A 701 -16.69 38.36 -86.20
N ILE A 702 -17.69 38.91 -85.51
CA ILE A 702 -18.99 39.24 -86.09
C ILE A 702 -19.31 40.68 -85.70
N GLY A 703 -19.67 41.52 -86.67
CA GLY A 703 -20.19 42.85 -86.42
C GLY A 703 -21.31 43.18 -87.41
N GLU A 704 -22.24 44.02 -86.98
CA GLU A 704 -23.13 44.79 -87.85
C GLU A 704 -23.65 46.03 -87.10
N ASP A 705 -24.16 47.01 -87.85
CA ASP A 705 -24.34 48.41 -87.45
C ASP A 705 -25.41 48.67 -86.35
N ASP A 706 -25.32 49.80 -85.62
CA ASP A 706 -26.22 50.94 -85.91
C ASP A 706 -25.88 52.33 -85.27
N LYS A 707 -26.22 53.40 -86.01
CA LYS A 707 -26.60 54.78 -85.62
C LYS A 707 -25.83 55.59 -84.52
N SER A 708 -24.89 56.41 -85.02
CA SER A 708 -24.88 57.90 -84.98
C SER A 708 -25.02 58.71 -83.67
N PHE A 709 -24.17 59.74 -83.51
CA PHE A 709 -24.60 61.15 -83.67
C PHE A 709 -23.42 62.11 -83.99
N ASN A 710 -23.71 63.26 -84.61
CA ASN A 710 -22.74 64.28 -85.05
C ASN A 710 -22.58 65.43 -84.05
N ALA A 711 -21.34 65.91 -83.83
CA ALA A 711 -21.06 67.32 -83.51
C ALA A 711 -19.61 67.69 -83.92
N LYS A 712 -19.38 68.99 -84.21
CA LYS A 712 -18.05 69.57 -84.46
C LYS A 712 -17.50 70.17 -83.16
N GLU A 713 -16.18 70.35 -83.05
CA GLU A 713 -15.58 71.71 -83.11
C GLU A 713 -14.05 71.73 -83.25
N GLU A 714 -13.47 72.94 -83.34
CA GLU A 714 -12.18 73.27 -83.95
C GLU A 714 -11.10 73.61 -82.90
N ILE A 715 -9.92 72.96 -82.94
CA ILE A 715 -8.74 73.34 -82.13
C ILE A 715 -7.49 73.44 -83.03
N LYS A 716 -6.63 74.43 -82.77
CA LYS A 716 -5.49 74.84 -83.64
C LYS A 716 -4.11 74.37 -83.12
N LEU A 717 -3.14 74.31 -84.04
CA LEU A 717 -1.72 73.98 -83.80
C LEU A 717 -1.04 74.86 -82.73
N GLN A 718 -0.07 74.26 -82.02
CA GLN A 718 0.98 74.94 -81.25
C GLN A 718 2.30 75.00 -82.03
N THR A 719 3.31 75.73 -81.54
CA THR A 719 4.46 76.22 -82.34
C THR A 719 5.78 75.46 -82.16
N VAL A 720 6.62 75.52 -83.21
CA VAL A 720 7.85 74.74 -83.41
C VAL A 720 8.88 74.81 -82.27
N GLU A 721 9.01 75.95 -81.60
CA GLU A 721 9.97 76.11 -80.50
C GLU A 721 9.61 75.27 -79.25
N GLN A 722 8.33 74.93 -79.03
CA GLN A 722 7.94 73.99 -77.98
C GLN A 722 8.40 72.56 -78.32
N GLN A 723 8.28 72.15 -79.59
CA GLN A 723 8.69 70.81 -80.05
C GLN A 723 10.19 70.56 -79.85
N LYS A 724 11.05 71.58 -80.08
CA LYS A 724 12.50 71.50 -79.83
C LYS A 724 12.85 71.39 -78.34
N HIS A 725 12.03 71.93 -77.45
CA HIS A 725 12.25 71.77 -76.02
C HIS A 725 11.89 70.35 -75.57
N ILE A 726 10.74 69.85 -76.02
CA ILE A 726 10.25 68.48 -75.76
C ILE A 726 11.30 67.45 -76.20
N LEU A 727 11.81 67.52 -77.43
CA LEU A 727 12.83 66.59 -77.94
C LEU A 727 14.08 66.50 -77.05
N ARG A 728 14.59 67.62 -76.52
CA ARG A 728 15.77 67.62 -75.62
C ARG A 728 15.47 67.11 -74.20
N VAL A 729 14.20 67.06 -73.82
CA VAL A 729 13.76 66.42 -72.56
C VAL A 729 13.63 64.92 -72.80
N LEU A 730 13.07 64.50 -73.94
CA LEU A 730 12.97 63.10 -74.35
C LEU A 730 14.35 62.43 -74.49
N ASP A 731 15.32 63.05 -75.17
CA ASP A 731 16.71 62.54 -75.25
C ASP A 731 17.31 62.25 -73.86
N LYS A 732 16.97 63.07 -72.86
CA LYS A 732 17.44 62.93 -71.47
C LYS A 732 16.58 61.98 -70.62
N SER A 733 15.38 61.66 -71.06
CA SER A 733 14.56 60.59 -70.48
C SER A 733 15.08 59.24 -70.97
N LEU A 734 15.17 59.07 -72.29
CA LEU A 734 15.64 57.85 -72.95
C LEU A 734 17.04 57.41 -72.49
N ALA A 735 17.97 58.36 -72.29
CA ALA A 735 19.30 58.04 -71.75
C ALA A 735 19.28 57.51 -70.31
N ARG A 736 18.26 57.86 -69.49
CA ARG A 736 18.07 57.33 -68.13
C ARG A 736 17.30 56.02 -68.14
N GLU A 737 16.37 55.90 -69.08
CA GLU A 737 15.56 54.71 -69.34
C GLU A 737 16.45 53.53 -69.72
N LEU A 738 17.46 53.74 -70.58
CA LEU A 738 18.48 52.74 -70.94
C LEU A 738 19.43 52.38 -69.77
N ASP A 739 19.82 53.35 -68.92
CA ASP A 739 20.60 53.05 -67.71
C ASP A 739 19.76 52.24 -66.70
N LEU A 740 18.47 52.58 -66.53
CA LEU A 740 17.53 51.85 -65.68
C LEU A 740 17.22 50.44 -66.20
N GLU A 741 17.03 50.27 -67.50
CA GLU A 741 16.81 48.96 -68.14
C GLU A 741 18.00 48.02 -67.90
N LYS A 742 19.23 48.56 -67.95
CA LYS A 742 20.45 47.82 -67.62
C LYS A 742 20.51 47.46 -66.12
N ASP A 743 20.26 48.40 -65.22
CA ASP A 743 20.23 48.12 -63.77
C ASP A 743 19.13 47.11 -63.41
N LEU A 744 18.02 47.09 -64.15
CA LEU A 744 16.93 46.10 -64.03
C LEU A 744 17.38 44.72 -64.56
N HIS A 745 18.11 44.65 -65.66
CA HIS A 745 18.74 43.39 -66.13
C HIS A 745 19.73 42.82 -65.09
N ASP A 746 20.66 43.64 -64.60
CA ASP A 746 21.65 43.23 -63.58
C ASP A 746 20.93 42.76 -62.29
N SER A 747 19.82 43.40 -61.91
CA SER A 747 18.94 42.99 -60.82
C SER A 747 18.22 41.65 -61.09
N ARG A 748 17.76 41.40 -62.32
CA ARG A 748 17.09 40.14 -62.73
C ARG A 748 18.05 38.95 -62.64
N GLU A 749 19.29 39.10 -63.10
CA GLU A 749 20.34 38.06 -63.01
C GLU A 749 20.71 37.74 -61.54
N ILE A 750 20.76 38.77 -60.67
CA ILE A 750 20.92 38.59 -59.22
C ILE A 750 19.70 37.85 -58.63
N GLY A 751 18.48 38.20 -59.04
CA GLY A 751 17.24 37.55 -58.62
C GLY A 751 17.16 36.07 -58.98
N GLU A 752 17.55 35.70 -60.20
CA GLU A 752 17.65 34.29 -60.63
C GLU A 752 18.74 33.54 -59.86
N THR A 753 19.91 34.17 -59.66
CA THR A 753 20.99 33.63 -58.83
C THR A 753 20.55 33.40 -57.37
N LEU A 754 19.69 34.26 -56.83
CA LEU A 754 19.13 34.12 -55.49
C LEU A 754 18.06 33.03 -55.43
N LYS A 755 17.14 32.94 -56.41
CA LYS A 755 16.17 31.84 -56.50
C LYS A 755 16.86 30.48 -56.56
N LEU A 756 17.92 30.34 -57.37
CA LEU A 756 18.66 29.09 -57.48
C LEU A 756 19.34 28.71 -56.14
N LYS A 757 19.92 29.69 -55.43
CA LYS A 757 20.48 29.49 -54.09
C LYS A 757 19.42 29.10 -53.06
N MET A 758 18.25 29.75 -53.10
CA MET A 758 17.13 29.51 -52.20
C MET A 758 16.66 28.05 -52.31
N PHE A 759 16.42 27.57 -53.53
CA PHE A 759 16.08 26.17 -53.80
C PHE A 759 17.15 25.19 -53.28
N PHE A 760 18.44 25.46 -53.51
CA PHE A 760 19.53 24.65 -52.95
C PHE A 760 19.62 24.69 -51.42
N THR A 761 19.21 25.79 -50.77
CA THR A 761 19.14 25.86 -49.30
C THR A 761 17.89 25.21 -48.72
N GLU A 762 16.75 25.25 -49.41
CA GLU A 762 15.51 24.55 -49.05
C GLU A 762 15.70 23.04 -49.11
N GLN A 763 16.24 22.53 -50.23
CA GLN A 763 16.55 21.11 -50.37
C GLN A 763 17.51 20.63 -49.27
N LYS A 764 18.52 21.44 -48.94
CA LYS A 764 19.48 21.13 -47.88
C LYS A 764 18.89 21.24 -46.46
N LEU A 765 17.88 22.08 -46.27
CA LEU A 765 17.10 22.14 -45.01
C LEU A 765 16.34 20.84 -44.80
N VAL A 766 15.65 20.34 -45.84
CA VAL A 766 14.94 19.04 -45.78
C VAL A 766 15.90 17.89 -45.51
N GLU A 767 17.06 17.83 -46.18
CA GLU A 767 18.11 16.83 -45.90
C GLU A 767 18.61 16.91 -44.44
N MET A 768 18.76 18.13 -43.88
CA MET A 768 19.14 18.32 -42.48
C MET A 768 18.03 18.00 -41.47
N GLU A 769 16.76 18.15 -41.84
CA GLU A 769 15.61 17.75 -41.01
C GLU A 769 15.48 16.22 -40.94
N GLU A 770 15.69 15.51 -42.06
CA GLU A 770 15.75 14.04 -42.06
C GLU A 770 16.93 13.51 -41.21
N GLU A 771 18.13 14.09 -41.34
CA GLU A 771 19.27 13.75 -40.47
C GLU A 771 18.98 14.07 -38.99
N ALA A 772 18.31 15.20 -38.69
CA ALA A 772 17.95 15.56 -37.34
C ALA A 772 16.96 14.56 -36.71
N ILE A 773 15.98 14.06 -37.47
CA ILE A 773 14.99 13.08 -36.99
C ILE A 773 15.65 11.76 -36.60
N ASP A 774 16.55 11.22 -37.44
CA ASP A 774 17.32 10.00 -37.14
C ASP A 774 18.25 10.18 -35.92
N VAL A 775 18.83 11.37 -35.74
CA VAL A 775 19.62 11.70 -34.54
C VAL A 775 18.75 11.80 -33.29
N TRP A 776 17.55 12.41 -33.37
CA TRP A 776 16.61 12.50 -32.25
C TRP A 776 16.02 11.15 -31.85
N GLU A 777 15.68 10.28 -32.81
CA GLU A 777 15.17 8.94 -32.54
C GLU A 777 16.23 8.08 -31.82
N ARG A 778 17.47 8.06 -32.31
CA ARG A 778 18.59 7.38 -31.65
C ARG A 778 18.96 7.97 -30.28
N TRP A 779 18.79 9.28 -30.10
CA TRP A 779 18.99 9.94 -28.80
C TRP A 779 17.92 9.49 -27.80
N LEU A 780 16.66 9.40 -28.23
CA LEU A 780 15.55 8.90 -27.42
C LEU A 780 15.71 7.40 -27.09
N GLU A 781 16.17 6.56 -28.02
CA GLU A 781 16.55 5.17 -27.74
C GLU A 781 17.67 5.09 -26.69
N ALA A 782 18.69 5.94 -26.81
CA ALA A 782 19.81 5.98 -25.86
C ALA A 782 19.40 6.47 -24.47
N GLU A 783 18.49 7.44 -24.37
CA GLU A 783 17.95 7.92 -23.08
C GLU A 783 17.07 6.86 -22.41
N ASN A 784 16.21 6.18 -23.17
CA ASN A 784 15.43 5.04 -22.67
C ASN A 784 16.34 3.88 -22.19
N ALA A 785 17.37 3.54 -22.96
CA ALA A 785 18.36 2.54 -22.55
C ALA A 785 19.13 2.97 -21.29
N SER A 786 19.44 4.27 -21.16
CA SER A 786 20.07 4.85 -19.98
C SER A 786 19.19 4.72 -18.73
N GLU A 787 17.90 5.07 -18.78
CA GLU A 787 17.00 4.88 -17.62
C GLU A 787 16.72 3.41 -17.30
N VAL A 788 16.67 2.51 -18.29
CA VAL A 788 16.59 1.06 -18.03
C VAL A 788 17.84 0.57 -17.30
N LEU A 789 19.04 0.95 -17.75
CA LEU A 789 20.30 0.61 -17.08
C LEU A 789 20.42 1.26 -15.71
N LEU A 790 19.95 2.49 -15.55
CA LEU A 790 19.92 3.20 -14.28
C LEU A 790 18.91 2.57 -13.31
N GLY A 791 17.76 2.09 -13.78
CA GLY A 791 16.78 1.29 -13.03
C GLY A 791 17.37 -0.04 -12.55
N ILE A 792 18.08 -0.76 -13.44
CA ILE A 792 18.82 -1.98 -13.09
C ILE A 792 19.91 -1.68 -12.05
N SER A 793 20.65 -0.57 -12.20
CA SER A 793 21.67 -0.12 -11.27
C SER A 793 21.10 0.23 -9.90
N LYS A 794 20.02 1.04 -9.84
CA LYS A 794 19.24 1.35 -8.63
C LYS A 794 18.76 0.05 -7.95
N GLY A 795 18.27 -0.92 -8.72
CA GLY A 795 17.81 -2.23 -8.23
C GLY A 795 18.93 -3.20 -7.80
N LEU A 796 20.15 -3.05 -8.31
CA LEU A 796 21.34 -3.77 -7.83
C LEU A 796 21.89 -3.13 -6.55
N LEU A 797 21.95 -1.80 -6.49
CA LEU A 797 22.34 -1.05 -5.28
C LEU A 797 21.37 -1.29 -4.12
N GLY A 798 20.06 -1.35 -4.39
CA GLY A 798 19.06 -1.75 -3.40
C GLY A 798 19.31 -3.17 -2.85
N ARG A 799 19.58 -4.14 -3.72
CA ARG A 799 19.95 -5.51 -3.31
C ARG A 799 21.28 -5.56 -2.54
N LEU A 800 22.25 -4.73 -2.89
CA LEU A 800 23.52 -4.59 -2.16
C LEU A 800 23.27 -4.02 -0.74
N HIS A 801 22.49 -2.95 -0.61
CA HIS A 801 22.15 -2.37 0.69
C HIS A 801 21.33 -3.33 1.57
N ILE A 802 20.36 -4.06 1.00
CA ILE A 802 19.62 -5.11 1.72
C ILE A 802 20.60 -6.19 2.21
N SER A 803 21.49 -6.68 1.34
CA SER A 803 22.50 -7.69 1.70
C SER A 803 23.46 -7.19 2.80
N GLN A 804 23.87 -5.93 2.74
CA GLN A 804 24.73 -5.29 3.73
C GLN A 804 24.00 -5.03 5.06
N PHE A 805 22.70 -4.76 5.02
CA PHE A 805 21.84 -4.66 6.20
C PHE A 805 21.65 -6.02 6.87
N SER A 806 21.33 -7.06 6.09
CA SER A 806 21.27 -8.45 6.58
C SER A 806 22.62 -8.90 7.18
N LEU A 807 23.75 -8.54 6.57
CA LEU A 807 25.08 -8.83 7.10
C LEU A 807 25.32 -8.13 8.46
N LYS A 808 24.89 -6.88 8.61
CA LYS A 808 24.95 -6.15 9.89
C LYS A 808 24.03 -6.78 10.94
N GLY A 809 22.81 -7.18 10.57
CA GLY A 809 21.89 -7.89 11.46
C GLY A 809 22.45 -9.24 11.93
N LEU A 810 23.03 -10.03 11.02
CA LEU A 810 23.73 -11.28 11.36
C LEU A 810 24.94 -11.04 12.27
N SER A 811 25.73 -9.99 12.02
CA SER A 811 26.87 -9.63 12.89
C SER A 811 26.43 -9.14 14.29
N HIS A 812 25.27 -8.47 14.39
CA HIS A 812 24.67 -8.12 15.67
C HIS A 812 24.19 -9.38 16.42
N CYS A 813 23.47 -10.28 15.73
CA CYS A 813 23.03 -11.56 16.29
C CYS A 813 24.21 -12.46 16.71
N GLU A 814 25.31 -12.50 15.94
CA GLU A 814 26.56 -13.18 16.32
C GLU A 814 27.16 -12.58 17.62
N SER A 815 27.09 -11.25 17.77
CA SER A 815 27.58 -10.55 18.96
C SER A 815 26.69 -10.82 20.19
N GLU A 816 25.38 -10.85 20.01
CA GLU A 816 24.40 -11.19 21.04
C GLU A 816 24.49 -12.66 21.46
N LEU A 817 24.61 -13.59 20.50
CA LEU A 817 24.84 -15.01 20.77
C LEU A 817 26.17 -15.24 21.50
N ARG A 818 27.23 -14.47 21.19
CA ARG A 818 28.47 -14.50 21.98
C ARG A 818 28.29 -13.98 23.41
N ALA A 819 27.51 -12.92 23.61
CA ALA A 819 27.21 -12.41 24.96
C ALA A 819 26.39 -13.43 25.78
N ASN A 820 25.38 -14.05 25.17
CA ASN A 820 24.55 -15.08 25.78
C ASN A 820 25.35 -16.37 26.06
N LEU A 821 26.29 -16.75 25.17
CA LEU A 821 27.23 -17.85 25.43
C LEU A 821 28.16 -17.53 26.60
N LYS A 822 28.69 -16.30 26.68
CA LYS A 822 29.55 -15.86 27.79
C LYS A 822 28.82 -15.89 29.13
N ASP A 823 27.57 -15.43 29.18
CA ASP A 823 26.69 -15.52 30.36
C ASP A 823 26.36 -16.98 30.72
N ALA A 824 26.11 -17.85 29.74
CA ALA A 824 25.90 -19.28 29.97
C ALA A 824 27.16 -19.99 30.50
N GLU A 825 28.36 -19.67 29.99
CA GLU A 825 29.64 -20.13 30.54
C GLU A 825 29.84 -19.70 32.00
N ASP A 826 29.54 -18.43 32.32
CA ASP A 826 29.74 -17.90 33.67
C ASP A 826 28.72 -18.49 34.67
N LYS A 827 27.48 -18.71 34.24
CA LYS A 827 26.47 -19.49 34.99
C LYS A 827 26.87 -20.95 35.18
N LEU A 828 27.49 -21.57 34.17
CA LEU A 828 28.01 -22.93 34.26
C LEU A 828 29.21 -23.01 35.22
N ALA A 829 30.10 -22.02 35.21
CA ALA A 829 31.20 -21.91 36.18
C ALA A 829 30.68 -21.75 37.62
N LEU A 830 29.62 -20.93 37.82
CA LEU A 830 28.95 -20.74 39.10
C LEU A 830 28.29 -22.06 39.58
N SER A 831 27.55 -22.74 38.70
CA SER A 831 26.93 -24.04 38.98
C SER A 831 27.97 -25.12 39.29
N ASN A 832 29.11 -25.13 38.59
CA ASN A 832 30.22 -26.04 38.88
C ASN A 832 30.84 -25.74 40.26
N ALA A 833 30.94 -24.48 40.67
CA ALA A 833 31.40 -24.13 42.03
C ALA A 833 30.40 -24.61 43.11
N GLU A 834 29.09 -24.56 42.85
CA GLU A 834 28.08 -25.17 43.72
C GLU A 834 28.20 -26.71 43.76
N VAL A 835 28.43 -27.37 42.61
CA VAL A 835 28.71 -28.81 42.55
C VAL A 835 29.97 -29.19 43.32
N PHE A 836 31.05 -28.39 43.27
CA PHE A 836 32.21 -28.57 44.13
C PHE A 836 31.88 -28.40 45.63
N SER A 837 31.02 -27.44 45.99
CA SER A 837 30.54 -27.28 47.38
C SER A 837 29.71 -28.48 47.85
N LEU A 838 28.82 -28.99 46.99
CA LEU A 838 27.99 -30.17 47.26
C LEU A 838 28.84 -31.44 47.33
N SER A 839 29.84 -31.60 46.46
CA SER A 839 30.81 -32.70 46.50
C SER A 839 31.65 -32.68 47.79
N GLY A 840 32.09 -31.50 48.24
CA GLY A 840 32.74 -31.33 49.55
C GLY A 840 31.84 -31.74 50.73
N LYS A 841 30.55 -31.39 50.68
CA LYS A 841 29.55 -31.83 51.67
C LYS A 841 29.27 -33.33 51.59
N ALA A 842 29.20 -33.91 50.40
CA ALA A 842 29.03 -35.35 50.19
C ALA A 842 30.24 -36.13 50.74
N SER A 843 31.47 -35.66 50.51
CA SER A 843 32.68 -36.25 51.08
C SER A 843 32.71 -36.17 52.62
N LEU A 844 32.22 -35.08 53.21
CA LEU A 844 32.06 -34.96 54.66
C LEU A 844 31.00 -35.93 55.21
N LEU A 845 29.87 -36.07 54.51
CA LEU A 845 28.80 -37.02 54.87
C LEU A 845 29.26 -38.48 54.72
N GLU A 846 30.00 -38.81 53.67
CA GLU A 846 30.67 -40.12 53.52
C GLU A 846 31.62 -40.41 54.68
N LYS A 847 32.41 -39.42 55.12
CA LYS A 847 33.31 -39.58 56.26
C LYS A 847 32.54 -39.81 57.55
N GLN A 848 31.45 -39.07 57.77
CA GLN A 848 30.56 -39.28 58.92
C GLN A 848 29.85 -40.64 58.87
N LEU A 849 29.44 -41.11 57.68
CA LEU A 849 28.87 -42.43 57.47
C LEU A 849 29.89 -43.52 57.80
N LYS A 850 31.12 -43.43 57.27
CA LYS A 850 32.21 -44.38 57.56
C LYS A 850 32.60 -44.37 59.05
N GLU A 851 32.57 -43.22 59.71
CA GLU A 851 32.75 -43.13 61.17
C GLU A 851 31.59 -43.79 61.94
N SER A 852 30.36 -43.67 61.45
CA SER A 852 29.17 -44.32 62.03
C SER A 852 29.15 -45.84 61.79
N GLU A 853 29.55 -46.30 60.60
CA GLU A 853 29.73 -47.73 60.27
C GLU A 853 30.81 -48.37 61.13
N VAL A 854 31.92 -47.67 61.40
CA VAL A 854 32.95 -48.13 62.35
C VAL A 854 32.41 -48.17 63.79
N GLN A 855 31.62 -47.19 64.22
CA GLN A 855 30.94 -47.24 65.52
C GLN A 855 29.93 -48.41 65.60
N GLN A 856 29.19 -48.68 64.53
CA GLN A 856 28.26 -49.80 64.44
C GLN A 856 28.97 -51.15 64.44
N MET A 857 30.10 -51.29 63.73
CA MET A 857 30.93 -52.49 63.77
C MET A 857 31.57 -52.69 65.14
N ASN A 858 32.00 -51.64 65.83
CA ASN A 858 32.50 -51.73 67.22
C ASN A 858 31.40 -52.14 68.21
N ALA A 859 30.20 -51.58 68.07
CA ALA A 859 29.03 -51.98 68.87
C ALA A 859 28.57 -53.42 68.58
N LYS A 860 28.68 -53.86 67.32
CA LYS A 860 28.42 -55.25 66.93
C LYS A 860 29.49 -56.20 67.45
N ALA A 861 30.77 -55.82 67.38
CA ALA A 861 31.87 -56.61 67.92
C ALA A 861 31.74 -56.81 69.44
N SER A 862 31.36 -55.76 70.20
CA SER A 862 31.10 -55.91 71.64
C SER A 862 29.83 -56.74 71.92
N ALA A 863 28.79 -56.64 71.09
CA ALA A 863 27.62 -57.52 71.19
C ALA A 863 27.97 -58.99 70.89
N ASP A 864 28.78 -59.26 69.87
CA ASP A 864 29.28 -60.60 69.52
C ASP A 864 30.25 -61.14 70.62
N GLU A 865 30.98 -60.27 71.32
CA GLU A 865 31.83 -60.62 72.46
C GLU A 865 31.00 -60.94 73.72
N TYR A 866 29.96 -60.15 74.02
CA TYR A 866 28.96 -60.48 75.03
C TYR A 866 28.23 -61.79 74.71
N GLN A 867 27.88 -62.03 73.44
CA GLN A 867 27.24 -63.28 73.00
C GLN A 867 28.20 -64.47 73.13
N LYS A 868 29.51 -64.28 72.87
CA LYS A 868 30.55 -65.29 73.15
C LYS A 868 30.68 -65.58 74.65
N GLN A 869 30.71 -64.56 75.51
CA GLN A 869 30.71 -64.77 76.97
C GLN A 869 29.45 -65.53 77.43
N TYR A 870 28.27 -65.11 76.96
CA TYR A 870 27.01 -65.76 77.29
C TYR A 870 26.98 -67.24 76.84
N ASN A 871 27.44 -67.51 75.62
CA ASN A 871 27.54 -68.86 75.08
C ASN A 871 28.58 -69.70 75.84
N GLY A 872 29.69 -69.11 76.26
CA GLY A 872 30.74 -69.72 77.09
C GLY A 872 30.21 -70.13 78.46
N ILE A 873 29.55 -69.21 79.16
CA ILE A 873 28.85 -69.48 80.43
C ILE A 873 27.79 -70.57 80.25
N CYS A 874 27.10 -70.61 79.09
CA CYS A 874 26.14 -71.66 78.76
C CYS A 874 26.76 -73.01 78.33
N SER A 875 28.06 -73.08 77.99
CA SER A 875 28.83 -74.35 77.92
C SER A 875 29.35 -74.76 79.28
N GLU A 876 29.98 -73.87 80.04
CA GLU A 876 30.48 -74.16 81.40
C GLU A 876 29.33 -74.64 82.31
N ALA A 877 28.15 -74.02 82.23
CA ALA A 877 26.98 -74.46 82.96
C ALA A 877 26.38 -75.78 82.43
N ARG A 878 26.73 -76.27 81.23
CA ARG A 878 26.39 -77.63 80.77
C ARG A 878 27.42 -78.65 81.25
N ASP A 879 28.70 -78.34 81.08
CA ASP A 879 29.80 -79.22 81.47
C ASP A 879 29.81 -79.43 82.99
N MET A 880 29.60 -78.36 83.76
CA MET A 880 29.39 -78.44 85.22
C MET A 880 28.13 -79.22 85.60
N ARG A 881 27.09 -79.29 84.76
CA ARG A 881 25.94 -80.18 84.96
C ARG A 881 26.27 -81.65 84.64
N SER A 882 27.09 -81.92 83.63
CA SER A 882 27.64 -83.27 83.36
C SER A 882 28.49 -83.73 84.54
N ILE A 883 29.44 -82.91 84.98
CA ILE A 883 30.31 -83.16 86.13
C ILE A 883 29.47 -83.36 87.41
N ILE A 884 28.36 -82.65 87.63
CA ILE A 884 27.46 -82.90 88.77
C ILE A 884 26.75 -84.26 88.68
N VAL A 885 26.40 -84.73 87.48
CA VAL A 885 25.82 -86.08 87.28
C VAL A 885 26.90 -87.15 87.48
N GLU A 886 28.06 -87.00 86.84
CA GLU A 886 29.22 -87.87 86.99
C GLU A 886 29.72 -87.93 88.44
N MET A 887 29.72 -86.80 89.16
CA MET A 887 30.05 -86.77 90.60
C MET A 887 29.00 -87.45 91.46
N ARG A 888 27.69 -87.37 91.14
CA ARG A 888 26.66 -88.13 91.86
C ARG A 888 26.82 -89.63 91.66
N GLU A 889 27.10 -90.07 90.45
CA GLU A 889 27.38 -91.46 90.13
C GLU A 889 28.71 -91.92 90.77
N ALA A 890 29.76 -91.09 90.71
CA ALA A 890 31.04 -91.36 91.36
C ALA A 890 30.94 -91.39 92.89
N VAL A 891 30.05 -90.58 93.50
CA VAL A 891 29.76 -90.62 94.94
C VAL A 891 29.01 -91.89 95.31
N SER A 892 27.98 -92.32 94.56
CA SER A 892 27.31 -93.61 94.83
C SER A 892 28.27 -94.80 94.64
N ASN A 893 29.14 -94.74 93.62
CA ASN A 893 30.24 -95.68 93.43
C ASN A 893 31.35 -95.53 94.49
N ALA A 894 31.48 -94.40 95.18
CA ALA A 894 32.42 -94.20 96.28
C ALA A 894 31.84 -94.67 97.62
N GLU A 895 30.54 -94.49 97.88
CA GLU A 895 29.84 -95.03 99.06
C GLU A 895 29.85 -96.55 99.03
N SER A 896 29.52 -97.18 97.90
CA SER A 896 29.59 -98.64 97.76
C SER A 896 31.02 -99.18 97.93
N ARG A 897 32.03 -98.49 97.39
CA ARG A 897 33.44 -98.82 97.64
C ARG A 897 33.87 -98.55 99.07
N ALA A 898 33.41 -97.49 99.74
CA ALA A 898 33.71 -97.17 101.13
C ALA A 898 33.10 -98.20 102.08
N ASN A 899 31.85 -98.60 101.86
CA ASN A 899 31.19 -99.71 102.57
C ASN A 899 31.92 -101.06 102.38
N SER A 900 32.67 -101.24 101.28
CA SER A 900 33.56 -102.40 101.10
C SER A 900 34.94 -102.19 101.73
N ALA A 901 35.48 -100.97 101.67
CA ALA A 901 36.77 -100.61 102.23
C ALA A 901 36.75 -100.60 103.76
N GLU A 902 35.64 -100.24 104.42
CA GLU A 902 35.53 -100.32 105.88
C GLU A 902 35.61 -101.77 106.38
N ARG A 903 35.02 -102.72 105.64
CA ARG A 903 35.15 -104.17 105.89
C ARG A 903 36.61 -104.61 105.73
N ASN A 904 37.28 -104.15 104.66
CA ASN A 904 38.66 -104.51 104.38
C ASN A 904 39.67 -103.82 105.32
N CYS A 905 39.40 -102.60 105.82
CA CYS A 905 40.25 -101.89 106.79
C CYS A 905 40.18 -102.51 108.19
N LYS A 906 39.03 -103.07 108.58
CA LYS A 906 38.95 -103.93 109.78
C LYS A 906 39.91 -105.12 109.67
N LEU A 907 39.95 -105.77 108.50
CA LEU A 907 40.88 -106.87 108.22
C LEU A 907 42.36 -106.43 108.10
N LEU A 908 42.64 -105.27 107.49
CA LEU A 908 44.01 -104.74 107.32
C LEU A 908 44.63 -104.18 108.60
N THR A 909 43.81 -103.76 109.57
CA THR A 909 44.29 -103.36 110.90
C THR A 909 44.82 -104.60 111.68
N GLU A 910 44.24 -105.78 111.45
CA GLU A 910 44.71 -107.07 111.98
C GLU A 910 45.96 -107.64 111.27
N THR A 911 46.39 -107.03 110.16
CA THR A 911 47.62 -107.43 109.44
C THR A 911 48.76 -106.44 109.60
N ASN A 912 48.52 -105.13 109.57
CA ASN A 912 49.61 -104.14 109.66
C ASN A 912 50.28 -104.11 111.05
N SER A 913 49.54 -104.48 112.10
CA SER A 913 50.08 -104.76 113.44
C SER A 913 51.14 -105.88 113.49
N LYS A 914 51.35 -106.63 112.38
CA LYS A 914 52.36 -107.67 112.23
C LYS A 914 53.50 -107.30 111.26
N LEU A 915 53.43 -106.14 110.61
CA LEU A 915 54.39 -105.71 109.57
C LEU A 915 55.26 -104.53 110.00
N ASP A 916 54.77 -103.66 110.89
CA ASP A 916 55.62 -102.63 111.51
C ASP A 916 56.69 -103.23 112.45
N GLU A 917 56.62 -104.53 112.77
CA GLU A 917 57.70 -105.27 113.46
C GLU A 917 58.92 -105.55 112.56
N GLU A 918 58.79 -105.51 111.22
CA GLU A 918 59.84 -106.01 110.30
C GLU A 918 60.65 -104.89 109.57
N LEU A 919 60.09 -103.68 109.39
CA LEU A 919 60.57 -102.76 108.34
C LEU A 919 61.70 -101.75 108.73
N ALA A 920 62.43 -101.98 109.82
CA ALA A 920 63.32 -100.99 110.44
C ALA A 920 64.73 -100.78 109.77
N LEU A 921 64.95 -101.07 108.48
CA LEU A 921 66.30 -101.33 107.92
C LEU A 921 66.65 -100.70 106.50
N LEU A 922 67.44 -99.59 106.46
CA LEU A 922 68.50 -99.16 105.43
C LEU A 922 68.23 -98.10 104.27
N ARG A 923 69.28 -97.46 103.63
CA ARG A 923 69.33 -96.21 102.72
C ARG A 923 70.63 -96.00 101.78
N GLY A 924 70.79 -94.97 100.84
CA GLY A 924 72.03 -94.65 99.97
C GLY A 924 72.13 -93.31 99.05
N THR A 925 73.26 -92.92 98.31
CA THR A 925 73.50 -91.58 97.56
C THR A 925 74.32 -91.38 96.17
N SER A 926 75.27 -90.39 95.95
CA SER A 926 75.57 -89.54 94.67
C SER A 926 77.07 -88.96 94.42
N MET A 927 77.65 -88.06 93.51
CA MET A 927 77.37 -87.04 92.38
C MET A 927 78.65 -86.33 91.65
N ARG A 928 78.57 -85.52 90.52
CA ARG A 928 79.44 -84.33 89.95
C ARG A 928 80.24 -84.34 88.54
N ALA A 929 80.64 -83.15 87.93
CA ALA A 929 81.36 -82.79 86.62
C ALA A 929 82.24 -81.43 86.57
N ASP A 930 83.02 -81.05 85.48
CA ASP A 930 83.54 -79.66 85.03
C ASP A 930 84.67 -79.54 83.90
N PHE A 931 84.74 -78.47 83.00
CA PHE A 931 86.01 -77.91 82.32
C PHE A 931 85.92 -76.63 81.39
N LEU A 932 84.91 -76.44 80.52
CA LEU A 932 85.10 -75.92 79.12
C LEU A 932 85.23 -74.38 78.78
N GLU A 933 85.21 -73.44 79.72
CA GLU A 933 84.63 -72.09 79.45
C GLU A 933 85.49 -71.02 78.70
N ARG A 934 86.82 -71.12 78.59
CA ARG A 934 87.68 -69.91 78.40
C ARG A 934 88.03 -69.44 76.98
N LYS A 935 87.72 -70.18 75.91
CA LYS A 935 88.34 -69.91 74.58
C LYS A 935 87.53 -69.04 73.58
N LEU A 936 86.42 -68.42 74.02
CA LEU A 936 85.36 -67.94 73.10
C LEU A 936 85.25 -66.40 72.91
N LYS A 937 86.10 -65.57 73.54
CA LYS A 937 85.83 -64.12 73.67
C LYS A 937 86.53 -63.13 72.73
N GLU A 938 87.60 -63.50 72.02
CA GLU A 938 88.36 -62.53 71.19
C GLU A 938 87.90 -62.42 69.74
N SER A 939 87.18 -63.42 69.21
CA SER A 939 86.67 -63.41 67.83
C SER A 939 85.56 -62.38 67.55
N ALA A 940 85.03 -61.72 68.59
CA ALA A 940 83.79 -60.96 68.50
C ALA A 940 83.94 -59.52 67.94
N LYS A 941 85.12 -58.90 68.05
CA LYS A 941 85.23 -57.42 67.93
C LYS A 941 85.42 -56.89 66.50
N ALA A 942 85.98 -57.68 65.59
CA ALA A 942 86.22 -57.27 64.20
C ALA A 942 84.98 -57.38 63.28
N SER A 943 83.90 -58.00 63.74
CA SER A 943 82.66 -58.19 62.95
C SER A 943 81.75 -56.96 62.96
N GLN A 944 81.80 -56.14 64.02
CA GLN A 944 80.77 -55.13 64.32
C GLN A 944 80.74 -53.96 63.33
N GLU A 945 81.91 -53.39 62.99
CA GLU A 945 81.96 -52.16 62.16
C GLU A 945 81.60 -52.41 60.69
N LYS A 946 81.95 -53.58 60.14
CA LYS A 946 81.59 -53.95 58.76
C LYS A 946 80.08 -54.12 58.60
N GLN A 947 79.38 -54.66 59.61
CA GLN A 947 77.92 -54.75 59.61
C GLN A 947 77.27 -53.36 59.64
N SER A 948 77.77 -52.44 60.49
CA SER A 948 77.15 -51.12 60.68
C SER A 948 77.08 -50.27 59.40
N LYS A 949 78.13 -50.30 58.56
CA LYS A 949 78.10 -49.60 57.25
C LYS A 949 77.18 -50.27 56.24
N LEU A 950 77.09 -51.60 56.23
CA LEU A 950 76.20 -52.34 55.33
C LEU A 950 74.72 -52.01 55.60
N TYR A 951 74.33 -51.96 56.88
CA TYR A 951 72.97 -51.61 57.31
C TYR A 951 72.57 -50.13 57.12
N ALA A 952 73.51 -49.25 56.74
CA ALA A 952 73.16 -47.91 56.28
C ALA A 952 72.68 -47.97 54.83
N THR A 953 73.56 -48.39 53.90
CA THR A 953 73.27 -48.42 52.46
C THR A 953 72.08 -49.30 52.09
N ILE A 954 71.85 -50.41 52.82
CA ILE A 954 70.67 -51.25 52.61
C ILE A 954 69.37 -50.47 52.87
N ARG A 955 69.28 -49.68 53.95
CA ARG A 955 68.06 -48.91 54.29
C ARG A 955 67.80 -47.76 53.33
N ASP A 956 68.85 -47.13 52.81
CA ASP A 956 68.72 -46.10 51.77
C ASP A 956 68.16 -46.72 50.47
N MET A 957 68.68 -47.89 50.06
CA MET A 957 68.16 -48.63 48.90
C MET A 957 66.73 -49.15 49.12
N GLU A 958 66.40 -49.69 50.29
CA GLU A 958 65.04 -50.11 50.66
C GLU A 958 64.04 -48.95 50.57
N THR A 959 64.46 -47.74 50.98
CA THR A 959 63.62 -46.53 50.93
C THR A 959 63.33 -46.11 49.48
N VAL A 960 64.35 -46.10 48.62
CA VAL A 960 64.19 -45.81 47.18
C VAL A 960 63.33 -46.88 46.48
N ILE A 961 63.53 -48.17 46.80
CA ILE A 961 62.71 -49.27 46.27
C ILE A 961 61.24 -49.10 46.70
N LYS A 962 60.97 -48.64 47.93
CA LYS A 962 59.61 -48.43 48.43
C LYS A 962 58.91 -47.24 47.76
N ASP A 963 59.62 -46.13 47.55
CA ASP A 963 59.12 -44.97 46.82
C ASP A 963 58.87 -45.27 45.33
N LEU A 964 59.80 -45.98 44.66
CA LEU A 964 59.61 -46.42 43.28
C LEU A 964 58.42 -47.38 43.14
N LYS A 965 58.27 -48.37 44.04
CA LYS A 965 57.08 -49.26 44.03
C LYS A 965 55.77 -48.50 44.22
N SER A 966 55.75 -47.49 45.11
CA SER A 966 54.58 -46.61 45.30
C SER A 966 54.23 -45.83 44.03
N LYS A 967 55.24 -45.32 43.33
CA LYS A 967 55.07 -44.57 42.07
C LYS A 967 54.67 -45.45 40.89
N VAL A 968 55.20 -46.68 40.81
CA VAL A 968 54.83 -47.69 39.80
C VAL A 968 53.38 -48.13 39.99
N LEU A 969 52.98 -48.56 41.20
CA LEU A 969 51.58 -48.93 41.49
C LEU A 969 50.57 -47.82 41.17
N LYS A 970 50.96 -46.56 41.39
CA LYS A 970 50.15 -45.36 41.11
C LYS A 970 50.20 -44.90 39.64
N ALA A 971 51.10 -45.47 38.83
CA ALA A 971 51.12 -45.33 37.39
C ALA A 971 50.34 -46.46 36.71
N GLU A 972 50.51 -47.71 37.19
CA GLU A 972 49.72 -48.88 36.81
C GLU A 972 48.22 -48.60 37.01
N SER A 973 47.79 -48.22 38.23
CA SER A 973 46.38 -47.89 38.51
C SER A 973 45.82 -46.66 37.76
N ARG A 974 46.67 -45.94 37.00
CA ARG A 974 46.28 -44.85 36.10
C ARG A 974 46.30 -45.27 34.63
N ALA A 975 47.11 -46.25 34.27
CA ALA A 975 47.07 -46.93 32.98
C ALA A 975 45.79 -47.77 32.91
N ASP A 976 45.54 -48.62 33.91
CA ASP A 976 44.34 -49.47 34.02
C ASP A 976 43.06 -48.60 33.87
N SER A 977 42.96 -47.53 34.65
CA SER A 977 41.82 -46.61 34.60
C SER A 977 41.74 -45.82 33.29
N ALA A 978 42.85 -45.57 32.59
CA ALA A 978 42.82 -44.96 31.25
C ALA A 978 42.38 -45.96 30.18
N GLU A 979 42.75 -47.23 30.31
CA GLU A 979 42.33 -48.32 29.43
C GLU A 979 40.83 -48.60 29.60
N ASP A 980 40.32 -48.71 30.84
CA ASP A 980 38.88 -48.78 31.14
C ASP A 980 38.08 -47.64 30.47
N ASN A 981 38.55 -46.39 30.63
CA ASN A 981 37.90 -45.22 30.01
C ASN A 981 37.96 -45.27 28.48
N CYS A 982 39.04 -45.79 27.88
CA CYS A 982 39.14 -45.96 26.43
C CYS A 982 38.22 -47.07 25.91
N ILE A 983 38.03 -48.16 26.68
CA ILE A 983 37.09 -49.23 26.36
C ILE A 983 35.66 -48.66 26.37
N ILE A 984 35.23 -48.01 27.46
CA ILE A 984 33.90 -47.39 27.58
C ILE A 984 33.63 -46.37 26.47
N LEU A 985 34.61 -45.52 26.14
CA LEU A 985 34.51 -44.57 25.01
C LEU A 985 34.46 -45.27 23.64
N SER A 986 35.07 -46.45 23.48
CA SER A 986 35.00 -47.23 22.24
C SER A 986 33.65 -47.94 22.09
N GLU A 987 33.09 -48.48 23.17
CA GLU A 987 31.77 -49.11 23.23
C GLU A 987 30.67 -48.07 22.97
N SER A 988 30.73 -46.92 23.65
CA SER A 988 29.78 -45.81 23.43
C SER A 988 29.84 -45.27 21.99
N ASN A 989 31.02 -45.22 21.37
CA ASN A 989 31.16 -44.87 19.96
C ASN A 989 30.63 -45.97 19.02
N ALA A 990 30.69 -47.25 19.40
CA ALA A 990 30.10 -48.33 18.61
C ALA A 990 28.56 -48.23 18.63
N GLU A 991 27.96 -48.08 19.81
CA GLU A 991 26.51 -47.89 19.99
C GLU A 991 25.99 -46.67 19.20
N LEU A 992 26.65 -45.51 19.33
CA LEU A 992 26.29 -44.30 18.59
C LEU A 992 26.42 -44.46 17.06
N ASN A 993 27.40 -45.24 16.56
CA ASN A 993 27.49 -45.53 15.13
C ASN A 993 26.41 -46.51 14.66
N GLU A 994 25.99 -47.47 15.50
CA GLU A 994 24.87 -48.35 15.20
C GLU A 994 23.55 -47.57 15.15
N GLU A 995 23.27 -46.70 16.14
CA GLU A 995 22.11 -45.81 16.11
C GLU A 995 22.10 -44.90 14.86
N LEU A 996 23.24 -44.29 14.51
CA LEU A 996 23.36 -43.47 13.30
C LEU A 996 23.13 -44.29 12.02
N SER A 997 23.55 -45.57 11.99
CA SER A 997 23.28 -46.46 10.85
C SER A 997 21.79 -46.82 10.72
N PHE A 998 21.12 -47.04 11.85
CA PHE A 998 19.68 -47.31 11.92
C PHE A 998 18.86 -46.07 11.53
N LEU A 999 19.25 -44.88 11.99
CA LEU A 999 18.61 -43.62 11.64
C LEU A 999 18.78 -43.28 10.15
N ARG A 1000 19.96 -43.52 9.56
CA ARG A 1000 20.17 -43.40 8.09
C ARG A 1000 19.30 -44.38 7.32
N SER A 1001 19.27 -45.65 7.71
CA SER A 1001 18.42 -46.68 7.08
C SER A 1001 16.94 -46.32 7.13
N ARG A 1002 16.48 -45.70 8.23
CA ARG A 1002 15.11 -45.17 8.36
C ARG A 1002 14.87 -43.93 7.50
N LEU A 1003 15.84 -43.03 7.38
CA LEU A 1003 15.75 -41.85 6.52
C LEU A 1003 15.62 -42.26 5.04
N GLU A 1004 16.50 -43.13 4.54
CA GLU A 1004 16.44 -43.68 3.18
C GLU A 1004 15.09 -44.38 2.90
N SER A 1005 14.56 -45.11 3.88
CA SER A 1005 13.23 -45.74 3.77
C SER A 1005 12.07 -44.73 3.74
N VAL A 1006 12.21 -43.57 4.39
CA VAL A 1006 11.21 -42.48 4.36
C VAL A 1006 11.32 -41.69 3.06
N GLU A 1007 12.52 -41.33 2.62
CA GLU A 1007 12.77 -40.66 1.33
C GLU A 1007 12.27 -41.51 0.16
N GLY A 1008 12.61 -42.81 0.13
CA GLY A 1008 12.10 -43.76 -0.84
C GLY A 1008 10.60 -44.03 -0.74
N SER A 1009 9.93 -43.63 0.35
CA SER A 1009 8.46 -43.67 0.46
C SER A 1009 7.81 -42.36 0.01
N LEU A 1010 8.42 -41.21 0.35
CA LEU A 1010 8.02 -39.88 -0.10
C LEU A 1010 8.08 -39.77 -1.62
N HIS A 1011 9.14 -40.28 -2.25
CA HIS A 1011 9.30 -40.23 -3.70
C HIS A 1011 8.21 -41.05 -4.43
N ARG A 1012 7.88 -42.27 -3.96
CA ARG A 1012 6.78 -43.08 -4.51
C ARG A 1012 5.41 -42.43 -4.33
N GLU A 1013 5.19 -41.76 -3.20
CA GLU A 1013 3.98 -40.99 -2.92
C GLU A 1013 3.88 -39.74 -3.81
N GLU A 1014 5.00 -39.09 -4.12
CA GLU A 1014 5.08 -37.99 -5.09
C GLU A 1014 4.81 -38.46 -6.52
N GLU A 1015 5.44 -39.57 -6.96
CA GLU A 1015 5.13 -40.22 -8.26
C GLU A 1015 3.63 -40.53 -8.38
N ALA A 1016 3.04 -41.16 -7.36
CA ALA A 1016 1.61 -41.48 -7.31
C ALA A 1016 0.71 -40.23 -7.38
N LYS A 1017 1.10 -39.14 -6.71
CA LYS A 1017 0.43 -37.83 -6.84
C LYS A 1017 0.54 -37.26 -8.25
N THR A 1018 1.70 -37.35 -8.92
CA THR A 1018 1.81 -36.85 -10.30
C THR A 1018 0.93 -37.62 -11.27
N GLU A 1019 0.83 -38.95 -11.18
CA GLU A 1019 -0.05 -39.72 -12.08
C GLU A 1019 -1.53 -39.51 -11.73
N THR A 1020 -1.88 -39.38 -10.45
CA THR A 1020 -3.24 -39.00 -10.03
C THR A 1020 -3.62 -37.62 -10.58
N ALA A 1021 -2.71 -36.65 -10.55
CA ALA A 1021 -2.92 -35.32 -11.16
C ALA A 1021 -3.07 -35.40 -12.70
N LYS A 1022 -2.29 -36.27 -13.37
CA LYS A 1022 -2.47 -36.55 -14.81
C LYS A 1022 -3.85 -37.14 -15.09
N ASP A 1023 -4.34 -38.08 -14.28
CA ASP A 1023 -5.66 -38.69 -14.46
C ASP A 1023 -6.82 -37.74 -14.16
N ILE A 1024 -6.72 -36.92 -13.11
CA ILE A 1024 -7.66 -35.81 -12.85
C ILE A 1024 -7.65 -34.83 -14.05
N GLY A 1025 -6.48 -34.54 -14.62
CA GLY A 1025 -6.35 -33.72 -15.83
C GLY A 1025 -6.99 -34.35 -17.09
N LYS A 1026 -6.99 -35.69 -17.20
CA LYS A 1026 -7.72 -36.44 -18.25
C LYS A 1026 -9.24 -36.35 -18.00
N GLN A 1027 -9.70 -36.61 -16.77
CA GLN A 1027 -11.11 -36.54 -16.38
C GLN A 1027 -11.70 -35.13 -16.53
N ALA A 1028 -10.99 -34.08 -16.12
CA ALA A 1028 -11.44 -32.68 -16.24
C ALA A 1028 -11.65 -32.27 -17.71
N LYS A 1029 -10.83 -32.78 -18.65
CA LYS A 1029 -11.02 -32.57 -20.09
C LYS A 1029 -12.29 -33.27 -20.61
N VAL A 1030 -12.58 -34.48 -20.13
CA VAL A 1030 -13.84 -35.19 -20.45
C VAL A 1030 -15.04 -34.45 -19.85
N PHE A 1031 -14.96 -34.02 -18.60
CA PHE A 1031 -16.04 -33.28 -17.94
C PHE A 1031 -16.31 -31.93 -18.62
N LYS A 1032 -15.27 -31.17 -19.01
CA LYS A 1032 -15.42 -29.94 -19.79
C LYS A 1032 -16.11 -30.19 -21.15
N LYS A 1033 -15.85 -31.34 -21.79
CA LYS A 1033 -16.54 -31.75 -23.03
C LYS A 1033 -18.01 -32.10 -22.79
N LEU A 1034 -18.32 -32.83 -21.70
CA LEU A 1034 -19.70 -33.14 -21.31
C LEU A 1034 -20.49 -31.88 -20.91
N VAL A 1035 -19.88 -30.95 -20.16
CA VAL A 1035 -20.50 -29.68 -19.77
C VAL A 1035 -20.76 -28.78 -20.97
N THR A 1036 -19.85 -28.73 -21.96
CA THR A 1036 -20.10 -27.98 -23.20
C THR A 1036 -21.17 -28.62 -24.08
N GLN A 1037 -21.25 -29.96 -24.14
CA GLN A 1037 -22.37 -30.66 -24.79
C GLN A 1037 -23.70 -30.42 -24.05
N LEU A 1038 -23.71 -30.43 -22.72
CA LEU A 1038 -24.88 -30.09 -21.89
C LEU A 1038 -25.29 -28.63 -22.03
N ALA A 1039 -24.36 -27.70 -22.24
CA ALA A 1039 -24.67 -26.30 -22.52
C ALA A 1039 -25.30 -26.15 -23.92
N VAL A 1040 -24.77 -26.84 -24.93
CA VAL A 1040 -25.34 -26.87 -26.28
C VAL A 1040 -26.73 -27.50 -26.29
N GLU A 1041 -26.94 -28.65 -25.64
CA GLU A 1041 -28.27 -29.26 -25.54
C GLU A 1041 -29.20 -28.48 -24.60
N ARG A 1042 -28.71 -27.77 -23.58
CA ARG A 1042 -29.53 -26.83 -22.79
C ARG A 1042 -29.99 -25.65 -23.64
N GLU A 1043 -29.13 -25.06 -24.46
CA GLU A 1043 -29.55 -23.97 -25.35
C GLU A 1043 -30.40 -24.48 -26.51
N ARG A 1044 -30.13 -25.70 -27.03
CA ARG A 1044 -31.01 -26.39 -27.98
C ARG A 1044 -32.38 -26.62 -27.36
N LEU A 1045 -32.47 -27.10 -26.12
CA LEU A 1045 -33.72 -27.30 -25.37
C LEU A 1045 -34.37 -25.99 -24.94
N LYS A 1046 -33.61 -24.91 -24.73
CA LYS A 1046 -34.13 -23.55 -24.55
C LYS A 1046 -34.67 -22.98 -25.86
N GLN A 1047 -34.13 -23.41 -27.00
CA GLN A 1047 -34.77 -23.34 -28.31
C GLN A 1047 -35.79 -24.47 -28.54
N GLN A 1048 -35.90 -25.48 -27.68
CA GLN A 1048 -37.13 -26.29 -27.52
C GLN A 1048 -38.12 -25.61 -26.54
N PHE A 1049 -37.83 -24.35 -26.13
CA PHE A 1049 -38.67 -23.46 -25.32
C PHE A 1049 -38.61 -21.92 -25.72
N SER A 1050 -38.25 -21.51 -26.97
CA SER A 1050 -38.29 -20.10 -27.54
C SER A 1050 -39.34 -19.59 -28.63
N PHE A 1051 -40.34 -20.34 -29.17
CA PHE A 1051 -41.52 -19.89 -30.06
C PHE A 1051 -42.81 -20.78 -30.29
N THR A 1052 -43.08 -22.00 -29.76
CA THR A 1052 -44.35 -22.78 -29.95
C THR A 1052 -45.35 -22.82 -28.76
N SER A 1053 -45.14 -22.06 -27.69
CA SER A 1053 -46.25 -21.43 -26.94
C SER A 1053 -46.49 -19.98 -27.38
N VAL A 1054 -45.96 -19.60 -28.56
CA VAL A 1054 -46.73 -18.77 -29.50
C VAL A 1054 -47.91 -19.61 -30.07
N THR A 1055 -47.86 -20.94 -29.98
CA THR A 1055 -48.96 -21.87 -30.32
C THR A 1055 -49.53 -22.60 -29.11
N GLY A 1056 -50.03 -21.84 -28.12
CA GLY A 1056 -50.89 -22.33 -27.04
C GLY A 1056 -50.26 -22.26 -25.66
N GLY A 1057 -51.02 -21.78 -24.68
CA GLY A 1057 -50.65 -21.79 -23.27
C GLY A 1057 -51.81 -22.29 -22.41
N VAL A 1058 -51.52 -22.56 -21.13
CA VAL A 1058 -52.43 -22.41 -19.97
C VAL A 1058 -51.60 -22.71 -18.72
N THR A 1059 -51.72 -21.86 -17.70
CA THR A 1059 -51.15 -22.11 -16.38
C THR A 1059 -52.13 -22.87 -15.49
N GLY A 1060 -51.64 -23.89 -14.76
CA GLY A 1060 -52.37 -24.44 -13.63
C GLY A 1060 -52.27 -25.95 -13.44
N LEU A 1061 -51.31 -26.40 -12.64
CA LEU A 1061 -51.53 -27.43 -11.61
C LEU A 1061 -50.38 -27.46 -10.60
N GLN A 1062 -50.64 -26.91 -9.42
CA GLN A 1062 -49.84 -27.18 -8.22
C GLN A 1062 -50.24 -28.54 -7.62
N LYS A 1063 -49.30 -29.17 -6.89
CA LYS A 1063 -49.56 -30.21 -5.87
C LYS A 1063 -50.22 -31.51 -6.36
N GLN A 1064 -49.41 -32.46 -6.79
CA GLN A 1064 -49.49 -33.83 -6.29
C GLN A 1064 -48.10 -34.51 -6.34
N VAL A 1065 -47.99 -35.69 -5.73
CA VAL A 1065 -46.74 -36.48 -5.55
C VAL A 1065 -45.68 -35.79 -4.68
N MET A 1066 -45.86 -35.87 -3.36
CA MET A 1066 -44.80 -35.67 -2.37
C MET A 1066 -44.58 -36.97 -1.60
N GLN A 1067 -43.47 -37.67 -1.90
CA GLN A 1067 -42.94 -38.82 -1.12
C GLN A 1067 -43.88 -40.06 -1.06
N PRO A 1068 -43.45 -41.23 -0.51
CA PRO A 1068 -42.15 -41.55 0.11
C PRO A 1068 -41.43 -42.80 -0.44
N ILE A 1069 -40.08 -42.76 -0.40
CA ILE A 1069 -39.27 -43.97 -0.11
C ILE A 1069 -38.20 -43.59 0.92
N MET A 1070 -38.25 -44.24 2.07
CA MET A 1070 -37.17 -44.35 3.05
C MET A 1070 -37.08 -45.82 3.49
N LYS A 1071 -35.90 -46.23 3.99
CA LYS A 1071 -35.59 -47.54 4.61
C LYS A 1071 -35.38 -48.75 3.68
N SER A 1072 -34.17 -48.84 3.11
CA SER A 1072 -33.28 -50.03 3.08
C SER A 1072 -31.98 -49.61 2.36
N ASN A 1073 -30.78 -50.07 2.70
CA ASN A 1073 -30.34 -51.07 3.68
C ASN A 1073 -29.03 -50.59 4.36
N PRO A 1074 -28.67 -50.99 5.60
CA PRO A 1074 -27.38 -50.66 6.21
C PRO A 1074 -26.29 -51.69 5.86
N GLN A 1075 -25.02 -51.34 6.13
CA GLN A 1075 -23.80 -52.08 5.76
C GLN A 1075 -23.53 -52.06 4.23
N ILE A 1076 -22.29 -52.09 3.72
CA ILE A 1076 -20.99 -52.46 4.31
C ILE A 1076 -19.97 -51.30 4.20
N GLN A 1077 -18.92 -51.42 5.02
CA GLN A 1077 -17.64 -50.67 5.11
C GLN A 1077 -17.16 -50.00 3.82
#